data_AF-A0A3C1H2I6-F1
#
_entry.id   AF-A0A3C1H2I6-F1
#
_cell.length_a   1.000
_cell.length_b   1.000
_cell.length_c   1.000
_cell.angle_alpha   90.00
_cell.angle_beta   90.00
_cell.angle_gamma   90.00
#
_symmetry.space_group_name_H-M   'P 1'
#
loop_
_entity.id
_entity.type
_entity.pdbx_description
1 polymer ?
#
loop_
_entity_poly.entity_id
_entity_poly.type
_entity_poly.pdbx_seq_one_letter_code
_entity_poly.pdbx_strand_id
1 'polypeptide(L)'
;LLRSWLTGESAAISDRQAADLNADGRLDAADLTLLKRSILEKPEEPCYIHLRDSGITYEGGHITVSGKTAVIDASGTYYIDGSINGGQILVQVPDETADAGTVKLFLSGVTMTNSDAPCIMVENAEKISVNLAADKENTLSDGKDAPADAEAEPAFAVLHAKDDLTVKGEGSLTIHAGAAYGIHCNNDLKLNGGSLNVTTGGFDAVRGRTSVNIKDGTLFIDSEGDGIKSTKGSLSISGGTVQIKSGKDALQSETEMSLTGGTVQACGDRGLRSGGAITLDGCTLLATATDYPCENLGTTAQPSMQTSFVKEWAKNNPIALTDPAGKTVYDLNTLKKYRYAIISAPDLQSGTDYALWAGGIQTEHSGDARFTLSGSAAYTGVNNTDRAPLLYGGLFDQSQVHKVEITMPDAQWQDFLNHSQDEEYYPCDIVIDGEEYKNAGIRTKGHSSNMFVYQAKKDKYSFRIKMDKYDKYQNYHGLTEFCMNNMYSDPSCMRDILCYNAMADLEAYAPVCAYTDMYLNGKLYSFYFLAEQPGTTLGERLATDDDAVLYKAADVGNNYDCTFAPDMALNNFEVKFGTDDDLHHIADVVTAINQVTPQNYQFIEKLIDVPSFLKGFAVNAALCNYDSYNGQMPHNYYVEYNKGKLYYVGWDYNLSLGNFMDYGASVNSDINTGLYQADANRRPMLTKLLAVPEYKALYNDYVKQIVRFYSDPEKTVNGFASLIRSHVQADPRGLFTADQFEKNIAKSPNGLQISGSQQNPWGWMGMMWPGQGGGLFSYGGENVSIVDFMIKRNEVILSTLK
;
A
#
# COMPACT_ATOMS: atom_id res chain seq x y z
N LEU A 1 -62.23 24.74 27.98
CA LEU A 1 -63.18 24.87 29.10
C LEU A 1 -62.48 25.35 30.37
N LEU A 2 -61.48 24.63 30.93
CA LEU A 2 -60.70 25.11 32.09
C LEU A 2 -59.84 26.35 31.79
N ARG A 3 -59.26 26.42 30.57
CA ARG A 3 -58.51 27.58 30.05
C ARG A 3 -59.33 28.87 30.09
N SER A 4 -60.58 28.82 29.66
CA SER A 4 -61.50 29.97 29.61
C SER A 4 -61.97 30.44 31.00
N TRP A 5 -61.90 29.57 32.02
CA TRP A 5 -62.20 29.94 33.40
C TRP A 5 -61.01 30.63 34.08
N LEU A 6 -59.78 30.15 33.83
CA LEU A 6 -58.55 30.73 34.38
C LEU A 6 -58.16 32.08 33.74
N THR A 7 -58.59 32.34 32.50
CA THR A 7 -58.39 33.63 31.80
C THR A 7 -59.46 34.68 32.10
N GLY A 8 -60.45 34.37 32.95
CA GLY A 8 -61.52 35.29 33.34
C GLY A 8 -62.65 35.44 32.30
N GLU A 9 -62.70 34.58 31.29
CA GLU A 9 -63.69 34.63 30.20
C GLU A 9 -65.03 33.92 30.56
N SER A 10 -65.10 33.22 31.69
CA SER A 10 -66.34 32.58 32.22
C SER A 10 -66.33 32.46 33.75
N ALA A 11 -67.50 32.63 34.38
CA ALA A 11 -67.67 32.68 35.85
C ALA A 11 -67.96 31.32 36.52
N ALA A 12 -68.11 30.20 35.78
CA ALA A 12 -68.39 28.89 36.39
C ALA A 12 -67.81 27.71 35.59
N ILE A 13 -67.25 26.72 36.32
CA ILE A 13 -66.89 25.39 35.80
C ILE A 13 -68.07 24.45 36.08
N SER A 14 -68.76 23.99 35.03
CA SER A 14 -69.89 23.06 35.15
C SER A 14 -69.49 21.58 35.20
N ASP A 15 -68.21 21.25 35.00
CA ASP A 15 -67.72 19.87 35.01
C ASP A 15 -66.42 19.76 35.83
N ARG A 16 -66.58 19.41 37.11
CA ARG A 16 -65.50 19.29 38.08
C ARG A 16 -64.66 18.03 37.86
N GLN A 17 -65.21 17.04 37.14
CA GLN A 17 -64.57 15.75 36.89
C GLN A 17 -63.57 15.85 35.73
N ALA A 18 -63.79 16.76 34.79
CA ALA A 18 -62.86 17.06 33.69
C ALA A 18 -61.64 17.92 34.10
N ALA A 19 -61.59 18.39 35.35
CA ALA A 19 -60.58 19.31 35.87
C ALA A 19 -59.59 18.66 36.86
N ASP A 20 -59.89 17.44 37.27
CA ASP A 20 -59.09 16.55 38.11
C ASP A 20 -58.26 15.65 37.18
N LEU A 21 -57.06 16.10 36.85
CA LEU A 21 -56.19 15.50 35.83
C LEU A 21 -55.47 14.25 36.34
N ASN A 22 -55.35 14.08 37.66
CA ASN A 22 -54.77 12.88 38.27
C ASN A 22 -55.84 11.88 38.76
N ALA A 23 -57.12 12.22 38.64
CA ALA A 23 -58.29 11.44 39.06
C ALA A 23 -58.30 11.10 40.56
N ASP A 24 -57.78 11.99 41.41
CA ASP A 24 -57.70 11.79 42.87
C ASP A 24 -58.94 12.28 43.64
N GLY A 25 -59.92 12.84 42.92
CA GLY A 25 -61.17 13.37 43.45
C GLY A 25 -61.04 14.78 44.06
N ARG A 26 -59.86 15.41 43.96
CA ARG A 26 -59.58 16.78 44.41
C ARG A 26 -59.18 17.62 43.20
N LEU A 27 -59.08 18.93 43.44
CA LEU A 27 -58.70 19.92 42.43
C LEU A 27 -57.63 20.76 43.09
N ASP A 28 -56.36 20.40 42.88
CA ASP A 28 -55.26 20.92 43.68
C ASP A 28 -53.97 21.20 42.87
N ALA A 29 -52.86 21.41 43.58
CA ALA A 29 -51.58 21.77 42.99
C ALA A 29 -51.02 20.67 42.06
N ALA A 30 -51.39 19.40 42.25
CA ALA A 30 -51.00 18.30 41.40
C ALA A 30 -51.66 18.40 40.01
N ASP A 31 -52.95 18.72 39.95
CA ASP A 31 -53.66 19.00 38.69
C ASP A 31 -53.09 20.22 37.99
N LEU A 32 -52.79 21.29 38.73
CA LEU A 32 -52.14 22.47 38.16
C LEU A 32 -50.74 22.14 37.60
N THR A 33 -50.03 21.22 38.23
CA THR A 33 -48.70 20.77 37.77
C THR A 33 -48.82 19.90 36.51
N LEU A 34 -49.78 18.99 36.45
CA LEU A 34 -50.10 18.20 35.26
C LEU A 34 -50.59 19.08 34.11
N LEU A 35 -51.40 20.10 34.41
CA LEU A 35 -51.85 21.09 33.44
C LEU A 35 -50.68 21.91 32.91
N LYS A 36 -49.79 22.41 33.79
CA LYS A 36 -48.56 23.10 33.38
C LYS A 36 -47.66 22.20 32.53
N ARG A 37 -47.53 20.92 32.89
CA ARG A 37 -46.77 19.93 32.12
C ARG A 37 -47.39 19.69 30.74
N SER A 38 -48.72 19.63 30.64
CA SER A 38 -49.44 19.52 29.36
C SER A 38 -49.40 20.80 28.51
N ILE A 39 -49.12 21.95 29.12
CA ILE A 39 -48.89 23.23 28.42
C ILE A 39 -47.42 23.35 27.98
N LEU A 40 -46.48 22.74 28.71
CA LEU A 40 -45.04 22.67 28.39
C LEU A 40 -44.70 21.57 27.37
N GLU A 41 -45.48 20.49 27.32
CA GLU A 41 -45.39 19.42 26.33
C GLU A 41 -46.39 19.65 25.19
N LYS A 42 -46.35 20.82 24.53
CA LYS A 42 -46.83 20.87 23.15
C LYS A 42 -45.77 20.10 22.35
N PRO A 43 -46.08 18.97 21.68
CA PRO A 43 -45.14 18.43 20.71
C PRO A 43 -44.87 19.56 19.72
N GLU A 44 -43.62 19.98 19.57
CA GLU A 44 -43.25 20.76 18.40
C GLU A 44 -43.69 19.94 17.19
N GLU A 45 -44.54 20.53 16.34
CA GLU A 45 -44.87 19.87 15.10
C GLU A 45 -43.57 19.71 14.31
N PRO A 46 -43.25 18.49 13.85
CA PRO A 46 -42.01 18.25 13.12
C PRO A 46 -42.00 19.14 11.87
N CYS A 47 -40.92 19.91 11.70
CA CYS A 47 -40.73 20.72 10.51
C CYS A 47 -39.97 19.91 9.45
N TYR A 48 -40.45 19.90 8.21
CA TYR A 48 -39.85 19.16 7.10
C TYR A 48 -39.43 20.12 5.98
N ILE A 49 -38.29 19.87 5.36
CA ILE A 49 -37.77 20.57 4.19
C ILE A 49 -37.42 19.55 3.13
N HIS A 50 -38.08 19.62 1.98
CA HIS A 50 -37.87 18.71 0.86
C HIS A 50 -37.19 19.45 -0.29
N LEU A 51 -36.00 18.98 -0.65
CA LEU A 51 -35.14 19.57 -1.67
C LEU A 51 -35.43 18.95 -3.04
N ARG A 52 -35.70 19.80 -4.03
CA ARG A 52 -35.87 19.41 -5.44
C ARG A 52 -35.28 20.49 -6.34
N ASP A 53 -34.78 20.09 -7.51
CA ASP A 53 -34.29 21.04 -8.52
C ASP A 53 -35.35 22.05 -8.98
N SER A 54 -36.62 21.65 -8.94
CA SER A 54 -37.77 22.51 -9.25
C SER A 54 -38.09 23.56 -8.17
N GLY A 55 -37.48 23.46 -6.98
CA GLY A 55 -37.74 24.33 -5.83
C GLY A 55 -37.87 23.55 -4.52
N ILE A 56 -37.79 24.27 -3.40
CA ILE A 56 -37.90 23.69 -2.05
C ILE A 56 -39.36 23.74 -1.57
N THR A 57 -39.85 22.63 -1.03
CA THR A 57 -41.15 22.58 -0.33
C THR A 57 -40.95 22.28 1.15
N TYR A 58 -41.87 22.70 2.01
CA TYR A 58 -41.74 22.51 3.45
C TYR A 58 -43.08 22.26 4.16
N GLU A 59 -43.00 21.68 5.35
CA GLU A 59 -44.09 21.48 6.30
C GLU A 59 -43.66 22.00 7.68
N GLY A 60 -44.59 22.50 8.49
CA GLY A 60 -44.29 23.10 9.80
C GLY A 60 -44.08 24.63 9.77
N GLY A 61 -43.71 25.19 10.92
CA GLY A 61 -43.49 26.62 11.12
C GLY A 61 -42.02 27.03 10.94
N HIS A 62 -41.75 28.33 11.02
CA HIS A 62 -40.39 28.89 11.08
C HIS A 62 -39.50 28.64 9.85
N ILE A 63 -40.12 28.31 8.71
CA ILE A 63 -39.44 28.13 7.42
C ILE A 63 -40.02 29.11 6.42
N THR A 64 -39.16 29.90 5.78
CA THR A 64 -39.51 30.72 4.62
C THR A 64 -38.67 30.31 3.42
N VAL A 65 -39.30 30.03 2.28
CA VAL A 65 -38.60 29.70 1.03
C VAL A 65 -38.62 30.90 0.09
N SER A 66 -37.44 31.32 -0.37
CA SER A 66 -37.26 32.32 -1.42
C SER A 66 -36.34 31.74 -2.51
N GLY A 67 -36.89 31.50 -3.71
CA GLY A 67 -36.17 30.82 -4.77
C GLY A 67 -35.73 29.41 -4.36
N LYS A 68 -34.41 29.17 -4.32
CA LYS A 68 -33.80 27.90 -3.88
C LYS A 68 -33.17 28.00 -2.49
N THR A 69 -33.56 28.99 -1.70
CA THR A 69 -33.09 29.16 -0.31
C THR A 69 -34.24 28.91 0.66
N ALA A 70 -34.04 28.00 1.62
CA ALA A 70 -34.92 27.82 2.77
C ALA A 70 -34.30 28.51 3.99
N VAL A 71 -35.01 29.49 4.54
CA VAL A 71 -34.61 30.26 5.71
C VAL A 71 -35.32 29.70 6.94
N ILE A 72 -34.55 29.33 7.96
CA ILE A 72 -35.01 28.89 9.28
C ILE A 72 -34.82 30.04 10.27
N ASP A 73 -35.89 30.49 10.92
CA ASP A 73 -35.88 31.70 11.76
C ASP A 73 -36.08 31.48 13.27
N ALA A 74 -36.19 30.22 13.72
CA ALA A 74 -36.32 29.86 15.13
C ALA A 74 -35.63 28.53 15.47
N SER A 75 -35.33 28.33 16.74
CA SER A 75 -34.91 27.03 17.26
C SER A 75 -36.02 25.99 17.11
N GLY A 76 -35.63 24.71 17.08
CA GLY A 76 -36.55 23.62 16.79
C GLY A 76 -35.89 22.49 16.02
N THR A 77 -36.72 21.54 15.59
CA THR A 77 -36.27 20.34 14.87
C THR A 77 -36.73 20.36 13.41
N TYR A 78 -35.77 20.23 12.49
CA TYR A 78 -35.98 20.35 11.05
C TYR A 78 -35.43 19.10 10.34
N TYR A 79 -36.28 18.35 9.67
CA TYR A 79 -35.94 17.16 8.90
C TYR A 79 -35.77 17.54 7.43
N ILE A 80 -34.62 17.18 6.85
CA ILE A 80 -34.24 17.59 5.50
C ILE A 80 -33.98 16.35 4.66
N ASP A 81 -34.60 16.29 3.47
CA ASP A 81 -34.39 15.23 2.48
C ASP A 81 -34.35 15.79 1.05
N GLY A 82 -33.91 14.95 0.11
CA GLY A 82 -33.97 15.24 -1.31
C GLY A 82 -32.69 15.84 -1.89
N SER A 83 -32.77 16.31 -3.14
CA SER A 83 -31.62 16.76 -3.91
C SER A 83 -31.86 18.10 -4.61
N ILE A 84 -30.87 18.99 -4.61
CA ILE A 84 -30.98 20.31 -5.23
C ILE A 84 -29.64 20.88 -5.72
N ASN A 85 -29.63 21.43 -6.93
CA ASN A 85 -28.56 22.25 -7.47
C ASN A 85 -28.86 23.75 -7.29
N GLY A 86 -27.87 24.51 -6.82
CA GLY A 86 -27.98 25.92 -6.45
C GLY A 86 -28.83 26.17 -5.20
N GLY A 87 -28.99 25.17 -4.34
CA GLY A 87 -29.84 25.25 -3.15
C GLY A 87 -29.08 25.68 -1.89
N GLN A 88 -29.78 26.32 -0.95
CA GLN A 88 -29.22 26.71 0.34
C GLN A 88 -30.22 26.49 1.49
N ILE A 89 -29.72 25.96 2.60
CA ILE A 89 -30.36 26.06 3.92
C ILE A 89 -29.67 27.19 4.68
N LEU A 90 -30.45 28.20 5.08
CA LEU A 90 -29.98 29.38 5.79
C LEU A 90 -30.63 29.47 7.17
N VAL A 91 -29.84 29.42 8.24
CA VAL A 91 -30.32 29.59 9.62
C VAL A 91 -30.05 31.03 10.07
N GLN A 92 -31.11 31.74 10.43
CA GLN A 92 -31.12 33.14 10.83
C GLN A 92 -32.12 33.35 11.98
N VAL A 93 -31.74 33.01 13.22
CA VAL A 93 -32.53 33.28 14.42
C VAL A 93 -32.39 34.76 14.83
N PRO A 94 -33.40 35.63 14.62
CA PRO A 94 -33.22 37.09 14.71
C PRO A 94 -32.86 37.63 16.10
N ASP A 95 -33.25 36.91 17.16
CA ASP A 95 -32.95 37.23 18.55
C ASP A 95 -32.58 35.94 19.30
N GLU A 96 -31.29 35.61 19.29
CA GLU A 96 -30.71 34.42 19.94
C GLU A 96 -30.84 34.44 21.47
N THR A 97 -31.05 35.63 22.05
CA THR A 97 -31.27 35.76 23.50
C THR A 97 -32.70 35.37 23.86
N ALA A 98 -33.67 35.80 23.05
CA ALA A 98 -35.07 35.41 23.21
C ALA A 98 -35.30 33.93 22.83
N ASP A 99 -34.53 33.42 21.87
CA ASP A 99 -34.60 32.05 21.38
C ASP A 99 -33.25 31.31 21.55
N ALA A 100 -32.90 31.03 22.81
CA ALA A 100 -31.68 30.33 23.20
C ALA A 100 -31.75 28.80 22.98
N GLY A 101 -32.77 28.32 22.27
CA GLY A 101 -32.95 26.90 21.96
C GLY A 101 -31.90 26.39 20.97
N THR A 102 -32.02 25.12 20.58
CA THR A 102 -31.11 24.52 19.59
C THR A 102 -31.85 24.34 18.28
N VAL A 103 -31.30 24.88 17.19
CA VAL A 103 -31.70 24.49 15.83
C VAL A 103 -31.10 23.11 15.55
N LYS A 104 -31.92 22.13 15.20
CA LYS A 104 -31.48 20.76 14.90
C LYS A 104 -31.86 20.42 13.47
N LEU A 105 -30.86 20.35 12.59
CA LEU A 105 -31.04 19.91 11.22
C LEU A 105 -30.79 18.39 11.16
N PHE A 106 -31.76 17.62 10.70
CA PHE A 106 -31.63 16.17 10.48
C PHE A 106 -31.48 15.91 8.98
N LEU A 107 -30.28 15.53 8.55
CA LEU A 107 -30.01 15.22 7.14
C LEU A 107 -30.32 13.75 6.87
N SER A 108 -31.28 13.49 5.98
CA SER A 108 -31.79 12.16 5.67
C SER A 108 -31.84 11.91 4.16
N GLY A 109 -30.69 11.68 3.55
CA GLY A 109 -30.59 11.46 2.10
C GLY A 109 -30.51 12.77 1.32
N VAL A 110 -29.75 13.73 1.85
CA VAL A 110 -29.62 15.08 1.30
C VAL A 110 -28.50 15.13 0.28
N THR A 111 -28.75 15.67 -0.92
CA THR A 111 -27.70 16.02 -1.88
C THR A 111 -27.82 17.48 -2.29
N MET A 112 -26.81 18.30 -2.00
CA MET A 112 -26.81 19.71 -2.34
C MET A 112 -25.53 20.10 -3.08
N THR A 113 -25.69 20.87 -4.15
CA THR A 113 -24.58 21.53 -4.83
C THR A 113 -24.84 23.02 -4.88
N ASN A 114 -23.90 23.86 -4.45
CA ASN A 114 -24.05 25.33 -4.53
C ASN A 114 -22.71 26.04 -4.76
N SER A 115 -22.55 26.64 -5.94
CA SER A 115 -21.30 27.29 -6.38
C SER A 115 -21.12 28.71 -5.87
N ASP A 116 -22.19 29.36 -5.41
CA ASP A 116 -22.21 30.80 -5.13
C ASP A 116 -22.41 31.12 -3.65
N ALA A 117 -22.81 30.13 -2.85
CA ALA A 117 -23.00 30.25 -1.41
C ALA A 117 -22.83 28.88 -0.73
N PRO A 118 -22.69 28.83 0.62
CA PRO A 118 -22.73 27.56 1.36
C PRO A 118 -24.01 26.77 1.06
N CYS A 119 -23.90 25.45 1.00
CA CYS A 119 -25.07 24.56 0.99
C CYS A 119 -25.87 24.74 2.28
N ILE A 120 -25.17 24.82 3.41
CA ILE A 120 -25.76 25.12 4.71
C ILE A 120 -24.99 26.30 5.32
N MET A 121 -25.70 27.38 5.59
CA MET A 121 -25.19 28.60 6.21
C MET A 121 -25.92 28.84 7.53
N VAL A 122 -25.18 28.94 8.63
CA VAL A 122 -25.69 29.41 9.92
C VAL A 122 -25.17 30.82 10.12
N GLU A 123 -26.04 31.80 9.95
CA GLU A 123 -25.67 33.20 10.14
C GLU A 123 -25.80 33.66 11.59
N ASN A 124 -26.82 33.18 12.30
CA ASN A 124 -26.97 33.31 13.74
C ASN A 124 -27.86 32.20 14.29
N ALA A 125 -27.39 31.55 15.36
CA ALA A 125 -28.16 30.71 16.27
C ALA A 125 -27.33 30.44 17.54
N GLU A 126 -27.94 30.57 18.72
CA GLU A 126 -27.26 30.29 20.01
C GLU A 126 -26.64 28.88 20.02
N LYS A 127 -27.35 27.89 19.47
CA LYS A 127 -26.87 26.51 19.29
C LYS A 127 -27.40 25.91 17.99
N ILE A 128 -26.51 25.31 17.19
CA ILE A 128 -26.87 24.54 15.99
C ILE A 128 -26.29 23.12 16.06
N SER A 129 -27.10 22.16 15.63
CA SER A 129 -26.62 20.80 15.36
C SER A 129 -27.05 20.30 13.99
N VAL A 130 -26.11 19.70 13.26
CA VAL A 130 -26.35 18.88 12.08
C VAL A 130 -26.33 17.41 12.53
N ASN A 131 -27.43 16.71 12.29
CA ASN A 131 -27.71 15.37 12.77
C ASN A 131 -27.81 14.44 11.56
N LEU A 132 -26.85 13.52 11.41
CA LEU A 132 -26.79 12.56 10.33
C LEU A 132 -27.70 11.37 10.68
N ALA A 133 -28.83 11.26 9.97
CA ALA A 133 -29.79 10.19 10.23
C ALA A 133 -29.16 8.80 9.93
N ALA A 134 -29.44 7.82 10.79
CA ALA A 134 -28.92 6.46 10.64
C ALA A 134 -29.26 5.87 9.26
N ASP A 135 -28.33 5.11 8.68
CA ASP A 135 -28.42 4.49 7.35
C ASP A 135 -28.71 5.47 6.20
N LYS A 136 -28.42 6.76 6.38
CA LYS A 136 -28.55 7.79 5.35
C LYS A 136 -27.20 8.35 4.93
N GLU A 137 -27.05 8.49 3.63
CA GLU A 137 -25.92 9.16 3.00
C GLU A 137 -26.30 10.57 2.59
N ASN A 138 -25.45 11.53 2.91
CA ASN A 138 -25.66 12.93 2.59
C ASN A 138 -24.45 13.49 1.86
N THR A 139 -24.65 14.33 0.85
CA THR A 139 -23.57 14.92 0.05
C THR A 139 -23.77 16.41 -0.08
N LEU A 140 -22.75 17.20 0.23
CA LEU A 140 -22.73 18.64 0.03
C LEU A 140 -21.52 19.01 -0.84
N SER A 141 -21.69 19.92 -1.80
CA SER A 141 -20.59 20.33 -2.66
C SER A 141 -20.71 21.78 -3.15
N ASP A 142 -19.57 22.42 -3.43
CA ASP A 142 -19.54 23.68 -4.19
C ASP A 142 -19.62 23.47 -5.71
N GLY A 143 -19.58 22.23 -6.19
CA GLY A 143 -19.63 21.87 -7.61
C GLY A 143 -18.47 22.42 -8.43
N LYS A 144 -17.35 22.77 -7.77
CA LYS A 144 -16.17 23.33 -8.41
C LYS A 144 -15.00 22.35 -8.32
N ASP A 145 -14.05 22.53 -9.23
CA ASP A 145 -12.74 21.91 -9.16
C ASP A 145 -11.76 22.76 -8.34
N ALA A 146 -10.65 22.14 -7.97
CA ALA A 146 -9.49 22.81 -7.39
C ALA A 146 -9.03 24.00 -8.27
N PRO A 147 -8.86 25.22 -7.73
CA PRO A 147 -8.20 26.29 -8.48
C PRO A 147 -6.72 25.94 -8.67
N ALA A 148 -6.20 26.17 -9.89
CA ALA A 148 -4.81 25.84 -10.23
C ALA A 148 -3.78 26.55 -9.33
N ASP A 149 -4.07 27.79 -8.93
CA ASP A 149 -3.22 28.63 -8.08
C ASP A 149 -4.05 29.17 -6.90
N ALA A 150 -4.35 28.30 -5.93
CA ALA A 150 -5.20 28.60 -4.76
C ALA A 150 -4.50 29.48 -3.70
N GLU A 151 -4.20 30.73 -4.03
CA GLU A 151 -3.50 31.66 -3.13
C GLU A 151 -4.45 32.53 -2.29
N ALA A 152 -5.64 32.84 -2.81
CA ALA A 152 -6.63 33.66 -2.12
C ALA A 152 -7.57 32.80 -1.28
N GLU A 153 -7.81 33.23 -0.04
CA GLU A 153 -8.78 32.56 0.85
C GLU A 153 -10.17 32.50 0.20
N PRO A 154 -10.90 31.39 0.34
CA PRO A 154 -12.20 31.22 -0.29
C PRO A 154 -13.25 32.10 0.39
N ALA A 155 -14.26 32.51 -0.37
CA ALA A 155 -15.33 33.38 0.15
C ALA A 155 -16.18 32.72 1.23
N PHE A 156 -16.29 31.38 1.22
CA PHE A 156 -17.12 30.62 2.14
C PHE A 156 -16.67 29.16 2.27
N ALA A 157 -17.37 28.40 3.13
CA ALA A 157 -17.27 26.95 3.26
C ALA A 157 -18.55 26.27 2.76
N VAL A 158 -18.48 25.02 2.33
CA VAL A 158 -19.66 24.24 1.90
C VAL A 158 -20.68 24.12 3.04
N LEU A 159 -20.19 23.85 4.26
CA LEU A 159 -20.93 23.95 5.51
C LEU A 159 -20.30 25.06 6.37
N HIS A 160 -21.00 26.18 6.54
CA HIS A 160 -20.48 27.34 7.25
C HIS A 160 -21.39 27.70 8.42
N ALA A 161 -20.82 27.86 9.62
CA ALA A 161 -21.50 28.44 10.77
C ALA A 161 -20.73 29.63 11.35
N LYS A 162 -21.45 30.73 11.60
CA LYS A 162 -20.89 31.87 12.35
C LYS A 162 -20.89 31.61 13.87
N ASP A 163 -21.72 30.69 14.34
CA ASP A 163 -21.80 30.27 15.74
C ASP A 163 -21.38 28.80 15.96
N ASP A 164 -21.52 28.33 17.19
CA ASP A 164 -21.15 26.99 17.64
C ASP A 164 -21.83 25.89 16.82
N LEU A 165 -21.03 25.03 16.18
CA LEU A 165 -21.53 23.95 15.34
C LEU A 165 -21.26 22.58 15.96
N THR A 166 -22.31 21.77 16.10
CA THR A 166 -22.17 20.34 16.39
C THR A 166 -22.60 19.48 15.20
N VAL A 167 -21.73 18.60 14.72
CA VAL A 167 -22.09 17.51 13.80
C VAL A 167 -22.10 16.20 14.58
N LYS A 168 -23.16 15.40 14.44
CA LYS A 168 -23.34 14.14 15.15
C LYS A 168 -24.32 13.22 14.42
N GLY A 169 -24.49 11.99 14.89
CA GLY A 169 -25.44 11.02 14.36
C GLY A 169 -24.75 9.72 14.00
N GLU A 170 -25.46 8.85 13.28
CA GLU A 170 -24.95 7.53 12.86
C GLU A 170 -24.83 7.43 11.32
N GLY A 171 -25.46 8.34 10.58
CA GLY A 171 -25.36 8.42 9.12
C GLY A 171 -24.03 8.98 8.61
N SER A 172 -23.94 9.13 7.29
CA SER A 172 -22.75 9.68 6.63
C SER A 172 -22.99 11.05 6.00
N LEU A 173 -21.91 11.84 5.94
CA LEU A 173 -21.83 13.12 5.26
C LEU A 173 -20.55 13.16 4.42
N THR A 174 -20.71 13.36 3.12
CA THR A 174 -19.62 13.58 2.17
C THR A 174 -19.62 15.05 1.75
N ILE A 175 -18.47 15.71 1.87
CA ILE A 175 -18.27 17.09 1.45
C ILE A 175 -17.19 17.13 0.36
N HIS A 176 -17.56 17.68 -0.80
CA HIS A 176 -16.62 17.96 -1.90
C HIS A 176 -16.51 19.47 -2.11
N ALA A 177 -15.40 20.06 -1.67
CA ALA A 177 -15.16 21.50 -1.79
C ALA A 177 -13.94 21.78 -2.68
N GLY A 178 -14.16 22.03 -3.98
CA GLY A 178 -13.06 22.31 -4.90
C GLY A 178 -12.41 23.67 -4.66
N ALA A 179 -13.22 24.72 -4.47
CA ALA A 179 -12.78 26.10 -4.34
C ALA A 179 -13.29 26.79 -3.07
N ALA A 180 -13.69 26.00 -2.07
CA ALA A 180 -14.18 26.45 -0.76
C ALA A 180 -13.50 25.66 0.36
N TYR A 181 -13.63 26.12 1.60
CA TYR A 181 -13.39 25.24 2.75
C TYR A 181 -14.47 24.16 2.81
N GLY A 182 -14.16 23.00 3.42
CA GLY A 182 -15.17 21.97 3.65
C GLY A 182 -16.18 22.41 4.72
N ILE A 183 -15.73 22.44 5.97
CA ILE A 183 -16.50 22.90 7.14
C ILE A 183 -15.78 24.09 7.77
N HIS A 184 -16.48 25.21 7.98
CA HIS A 184 -15.95 26.36 8.71
C HIS A 184 -16.90 26.81 9.81
N CYS A 185 -16.40 26.89 11.04
CA CYS A 185 -17.11 27.40 12.20
C CYS A 185 -16.32 28.57 12.81
N ASN A 186 -16.97 29.74 12.97
CA ASN A 186 -16.33 30.92 13.55
C ASN A 186 -16.24 30.86 15.09
N ASN A 187 -16.76 29.83 15.75
CA ASN A 187 -16.64 29.59 17.20
C ASN A 187 -16.16 28.16 17.49
N ASP A 188 -16.87 27.40 18.32
CA ASP A 188 -16.54 26.03 18.70
C ASP A 188 -17.17 25.01 17.74
N LEU A 189 -16.34 24.20 17.10
CA LEU A 189 -16.76 23.07 16.29
C LEU A 189 -16.67 21.77 17.08
N LYS A 190 -17.74 20.98 17.10
CA LYS A 190 -17.84 19.69 17.78
C LYS A 190 -18.25 18.61 16.79
N LEU A 191 -17.45 17.55 16.67
CA LEU A 191 -17.74 16.36 15.87
C LEU A 191 -17.90 15.18 16.83
N ASN A 192 -19.14 14.72 17.02
CA ASN A 192 -19.52 13.79 18.08
C ASN A 192 -20.16 12.49 17.54
N GLY A 193 -19.80 12.06 16.33
CA GLY A 193 -20.33 10.84 15.70
C GLY A 193 -20.62 11.00 14.21
N GLY A 194 -20.94 9.86 13.57
CA GLY A 194 -21.23 9.75 12.15
C GLY A 194 -19.99 9.47 11.31
N SER A 195 -20.19 9.24 10.02
CA SER A 195 -19.09 9.07 9.04
C SER A 195 -18.95 10.33 8.19
N LEU A 196 -17.85 11.06 8.35
CA LEU A 196 -17.57 12.30 7.63
C LEU A 196 -16.42 12.10 6.63
N ASN A 197 -16.71 12.28 5.34
CA ASN A 197 -15.72 12.26 4.26
C ASN A 197 -15.57 13.70 3.73
N VAL A 198 -14.39 14.30 3.82
CA VAL A 198 -14.16 15.68 3.33
C VAL A 198 -13.00 15.68 2.34
N THR A 199 -13.27 16.15 1.13
CA THR A 199 -12.25 16.35 0.09
C THR A 199 -12.18 17.82 -0.29
N THR A 200 -10.98 18.40 -0.29
CA THR A 200 -10.77 19.81 -0.67
C THR A 200 -9.63 20.03 -1.67
N GLY A 201 -9.83 20.94 -2.61
CA GLY A 201 -8.95 21.19 -3.76
C GLY A 201 -7.85 22.26 -3.57
N GLY A 202 -7.59 22.73 -2.35
CA GLY A 202 -6.60 23.80 -2.12
C GLY A 202 -6.70 24.48 -0.76
N PHE A 203 -7.78 24.20 -0.03
CA PHE A 203 -8.11 24.87 1.23
C PHE A 203 -8.31 23.88 2.37
N ASP A 204 -8.48 24.41 3.57
CA ASP A 204 -8.65 23.60 4.77
C ASP A 204 -9.94 22.77 4.71
N ALA A 205 -9.88 21.51 5.13
CA ALA A 205 -11.05 20.64 5.16
C ALA A 205 -11.98 20.95 6.33
N VAL A 206 -11.44 21.06 7.55
CA VAL A 206 -12.21 21.35 8.76
C VAL A 206 -11.56 22.49 9.53
N ARG A 207 -12.29 23.60 9.68
CA ARG A 207 -11.78 24.82 10.29
C ARG A 207 -12.69 25.30 11.41
N GLY A 208 -12.19 25.32 12.63
CA GLY A 208 -12.78 26.00 13.78
C GLY A 208 -11.99 27.25 14.14
N ARG A 209 -12.65 28.28 14.67
CA ARG A 209 -11.93 29.46 15.17
C ARG A 209 -11.47 29.26 16.60
N THR A 210 -12.42 28.99 17.51
CA THR A 210 -12.17 28.95 18.96
C THR A 210 -11.68 27.57 19.38
N SER A 211 -12.35 26.51 18.92
CA SER A 211 -11.87 25.15 19.13
C SER A 211 -12.41 24.18 18.08
N VAL A 212 -11.72 23.05 17.92
CA VAL A 212 -12.24 21.86 17.23
C VAL A 212 -12.16 20.68 18.19
N ASN A 213 -13.29 20.04 18.46
CA ASN A 213 -13.40 18.93 19.41
C ASN A 213 -14.01 17.71 18.73
N ILE A 214 -13.26 16.61 18.71
CA ILE A 214 -13.69 15.33 18.14
C ILE A 214 -13.86 14.34 19.30
N LYS A 215 -15.09 13.87 19.51
CA LYS A 215 -15.42 12.95 20.59
C LYS A 215 -15.63 11.52 20.11
N ASP A 216 -16.17 11.36 18.91
CA ASP A 216 -16.50 10.07 18.33
C ASP A 216 -16.77 10.23 16.81
N GLY A 217 -16.92 9.11 16.10
CA GLY A 217 -17.21 9.04 14.67
C GLY A 217 -16.01 8.64 13.82
N THR A 218 -16.23 8.55 12.51
CA THR A 218 -15.20 8.21 11.53
C THR A 218 -15.00 9.40 10.59
N LEU A 219 -13.79 9.93 10.54
CA LEU A 219 -13.41 11.08 9.72
C LEU A 219 -12.35 10.66 8.71
N PHE A 220 -12.65 10.81 7.42
CA PHE A 220 -11.69 10.65 6.33
C PHE A 220 -11.51 11.99 5.61
N ILE A 221 -10.29 12.52 5.62
CA ILE A 221 -9.96 13.82 5.07
C ILE A 221 -8.87 13.68 4.00
N ASP A 222 -9.13 14.20 2.81
CA ASP A 222 -8.13 14.40 1.76
C ASP A 222 -8.14 15.89 1.33
N SER A 223 -7.18 16.66 1.81
CA SER A 223 -7.11 18.11 1.60
C SER A 223 -5.78 18.54 1.02
N GLU A 224 -5.76 19.48 0.09
CA GLU A 224 -4.49 20.12 -0.30
C GLU A 224 -4.10 21.27 0.68
N GLY A 225 -5.05 21.78 1.46
CA GLY A 225 -4.80 22.68 2.60
C GLY A 225 -4.52 21.93 3.90
N ASP A 226 -4.83 22.58 5.04
CA ASP A 226 -4.77 21.91 6.34
C ASP A 226 -5.93 20.92 6.49
N GLY A 227 -5.70 19.79 7.15
CA GLY A 227 -6.75 18.80 7.41
C GLY A 227 -7.77 19.32 8.41
N ILE A 228 -7.35 19.44 9.67
CA ILE A 228 -8.17 19.96 10.76
C ILE A 228 -7.43 21.07 11.49
N LYS A 229 -8.06 22.25 11.56
CA LYS A 229 -7.44 23.47 12.07
C LYS A 229 -8.31 24.19 13.07
N SER A 230 -7.74 24.49 14.24
CA SER A 230 -8.20 25.55 15.12
C SER A 230 -7.36 26.81 14.90
N THR A 231 -7.97 27.90 14.43
CA THR A 231 -7.22 29.10 14.00
C THR A 231 -6.84 30.04 15.14
N LYS A 232 -7.47 29.92 16.32
CA LYS A 232 -7.22 30.77 17.49
C LYS A 232 -7.20 30.03 18.82
N GLY A 233 -7.58 28.76 18.89
CA GLY A 233 -7.56 28.01 20.14
C GLY A 233 -7.16 26.56 20.00
N SER A 234 -7.84 25.69 20.73
CA SER A 234 -7.41 24.31 20.94
C SER A 234 -7.98 23.34 19.91
N LEU A 235 -7.31 22.20 19.76
CA LEU A 235 -7.81 21.03 19.05
C LEU A 235 -7.80 19.84 20.01
N SER A 236 -8.93 19.15 20.15
CA SER A 236 -9.02 17.93 20.96
C SER A 236 -9.61 16.76 20.18
N ILE A 237 -9.03 15.57 20.38
CA ILE A 237 -9.56 14.29 19.90
C ILE A 237 -9.58 13.35 21.11
N SER A 238 -10.76 12.86 21.46
CA SER A 238 -10.99 11.99 22.63
C SER A 238 -11.57 10.62 22.27
N GLY A 239 -11.86 10.39 20.99
CA GLY A 239 -12.43 9.16 20.48
C GLY A 239 -12.64 9.21 18.96
N GLY A 240 -13.13 8.10 18.40
CA GLY A 240 -13.36 7.93 16.96
C GLY A 240 -12.12 7.50 16.16
N THR A 241 -12.29 7.42 14.84
CA THR A 241 -11.23 7.13 13.86
C THR A 241 -11.04 8.34 12.97
N VAL A 242 -9.84 8.91 12.92
CA VAL A 242 -9.51 10.13 12.16
C VAL A 242 -8.34 9.84 11.23
N GLN A 243 -8.57 9.84 9.93
CA GLN A 243 -7.55 9.66 8.90
C GLN A 243 -7.47 10.90 8.02
N ILE A 244 -6.27 11.48 7.93
CA ILE A 244 -6.02 12.75 7.28
C ILE A 244 -4.84 12.59 6.34
N LYS A 245 -5.08 12.90 5.06
CA LYS A 245 -4.06 13.21 4.07
C LYS A 245 -4.16 14.71 3.77
N SER A 246 -3.13 15.46 4.12
CA SER A 246 -3.08 16.91 3.89
C SER A 246 -1.90 17.34 3.00
N GLY A 247 -2.11 18.38 2.21
CA GLY A 247 -1.07 19.12 1.51
C GLY A 247 -0.34 20.10 2.42
N LYS A 248 -0.89 20.45 3.59
CA LYS A 248 -0.24 21.26 4.63
C LYS A 248 -0.24 20.53 5.97
N ASP A 249 -0.74 21.15 7.04
CA ASP A 249 -0.77 20.55 8.38
C ASP A 249 -1.94 19.58 8.49
N ALA A 250 -1.69 18.32 8.89
CA ALA A 250 -2.78 17.37 9.07
C ALA A 250 -3.64 17.77 10.27
N LEU A 251 -3.02 18.06 11.40
CA LEU A 251 -3.66 18.67 12.57
C LEU A 251 -2.95 19.96 12.97
N GLN A 252 -3.71 21.05 13.08
CA GLN A 252 -3.22 22.35 13.53
C GLN A 252 -4.05 22.93 14.69
N SER A 253 -3.38 23.39 15.74
CA SER A 253 -3.96 24.26 16.77
C SER A 253 -3.07 25.46 17.10
N GLU A 254 -3.66 26.52 17.64
CA GLU A 254 -2.94 27.74 18.02
C GLU A 254 -2.52 27.72 19.49
N THR A 255 -3.29 27.09 20.38
CA THR A 255 -3.00 27.12 21.84
C THR A 255 -2.51 25.77 22.39
N GLU A 256 -3.27 24.70 22.18
CA GLU A 256 -2.94 23.36 22.68
C GLU A 256 -3.56 22.29 21.79
N MET A 257 -2.97 21.10 21.81
CA MET A 257 -3.48 19.92 21.12
C MET A 257 -3.58 18.76 22.11
N SER A 258 -4.75 18.13 22.20
CA SER A 258 -5.00 17.05 23.15
C SER A 258 -5.55 15.82 22.42
N LEU A 259 -4.76 14.76 22.33
CA LEU A 259 -5.13 13.47 21.74
C LEU A 259 -5.25 12.46 22.88
N THR A 260 -6.48 12.29 23.38
CA THR A 260 -6.81 11.55 24.61
C THR A 260 -7.59 10.25 24.35
N GLY A 261 -7.71 9.84 23.10
CA GLY A 261 -8.42 8.64 22.69
C GLY A 261 -8.56 8.55 21.18
N GLY A 262 -9.12 7.43 20.72
CA GLY A 262 -9.35 7.17 19.29
C GLY A 262 -8.09 6.74 18.52
N THR A 263 -8.29 6.47 17.23
CA THR A 263 -7.21 6.15 16.27
C THR A 263 -7.02 7.34 15.34
N VAL A 264 -5.82 7.91 15.31
CA VAL A 264 -5.49 9.14 14.58
C VAL A 264 -4.32 8.87 13.63
N GLN A 265 -4.56 9.04 12.34
CA GLN A 265 -3.57 8.97 11.28
C GLN A 265 -3.47 10.35 10.60
N ALA A 266 -2.46 11.13 10.97
CA ALA A 266 -2.27 12.52 10.56
C ALA A 266 -1.07 12.64 9.59
N CYS A 267 -1.32 12.45 8.29
CA CYS A 267 -0.28 12.48 7.24
C CYS A 267 -0.30 13.82 6.49
N GLY A 268 0.64 14.71 6.76
CA GLY A 268 0.73 16.03 6.11
C GLY A 268 2.14 16.41 5.70
N ASP A 269 2.34 17.66 5.25
CA ASP A 269 3.69 18.25 5.17
C ASP A 269 4.26 18.41 6.59
N ARG A 270 3.36 18.70 7.54
CA ARG A 270 3.54 18.48 8.98
C ARG A 270 2.38 17.65 9.50
N GLY A 271 2.68 16.59 10.24
CA GLY A 271 1.65 15.75 10.85
C GLY A 271 0.91 16.49 11.96
N LEU A 272 1.65 17.06 12.93
CA LEU A 272 1.11 17.81 14.05
C LEU A 272 1.76 19.18 14.15
N ARG A 273 0.94 20.24 14.24
CA ARG A 273 1.40 21.59 14.54
C ARG A 273 0.53 22.21 15.64
N SER A 274 1.16 22.62 16.73
CA SER A 274 0.48 23.29 17.85
C SER A 274 1.29 24.50 18.27
N GLY A 275 0.64 25.64 18.54
CA GLY A 275 1.31 26.80 19.13
C GLY A 275 1.67 26.63 20.61
N GLY A 276 1.11 25.62 21.29
CA GLY A 276 1.51 25.21 22.64
C GLY A 276 1.58 23.70 22.81
N ALA A 277 1.31 23.20 24.03
CA ALA A 277 1.58 21.81 24.38
C ALA A 277 0.75 20.81 23.57
N ILE A 278 1.39 19.68 23.22
CA ILE A 278 0.75 18.50 22.63
C ILE A 278 0.68 17.41 23.70
N THR A 279 -0.53 16.92 23.99
CA THR A 279 -0.79 15.85 24.96
C THR A 279 -1.20 14.57 24.25
N LEU A 280 -0.55 13.45 24.58
CA LEU A 280 -0.92 12.10 24.14
C LEU A 280 -1.25 11.25 25.37
N ASP A 281 -2.48 10.76 25.45
CA ASP A 281 -2.98 9.96 26.59
C ASP A 281 -4.14 9.04 26.17
N GLY A 282 -3.87 7.78 25.79
CA GLY A 282 -4.90 6.82 25.41
C GLY A 282 -5.27 6.78 23.92
N CYS A 283 -4.61 7.55 23.06
CA CYS A 283 -4.81 7.52 21.61
C CYS A 283 -3.87 6.52 20.91
N THR A 284 -4.31 5.90 19.81
CA THR A 284 -3.40 5.28 18.83
C THR A 284 -3.10 6.32 17.75
N LEU A 285 -1.84 6.77 17.66
CA LEU A 285 -1.39 7.86 16.80
C LEU A 285 -0.31 7.39 15.83
N LEU A 286 -0.56 7.66 14.55
CA LEU A 286 0.45 7.83 13.51
C LEU A 286 0.40 9.27 13.00
N ALA A 287 1.43 10.08 13.23
CA ALA A 287 1.57 11.36 12.53
C ALA A 287 2.81 11.35 11.66
N THR A 288 2.66 11.57 10.35
CA THR A 288 3.79 11.60 9.41
C THR A 288 3.93 12.98 8.77
N ALA A 289 5.18 13.34 8.45
CA ALA A 289 5.52 14.63 7.85
C ALA A 289 6.60 14.46 6.76
N THR A 290 6.57 15.30 5.73
CA THR A 290 7.65 15.41 4.73
C THR A 290 8.66 16.48 5.10
N ASP A 291 8.19 17.59 5.67
CA ASP A 291 9.00 18.81 5.73
C ASP A 291 9.70 18.97 7.08
N TYR A 292 8.97 18.79 8.18
CA TYR A 292 9.49 19.07 9.52
C TYR A 292 9.09 18.00 10.54
N PRO A 293 10.00 17.67 11.49
CA PRO A 293 9.63 16.96 12.69
C PRO A 293 8.72 17.85 13.56
N CYS A 294 7.94 17.25 14.47
CA CYS A 294 7.15 18.04 15.41
C CYS A 294 8.05 18.70 16.46
N GLU A 295 7.86 20.01 16.67
CA GLU A 295 8.68 20.83 17.57
C GLU A 295 8.16 20.87 19.01
N ASN A 296 6.83 20.81 19.20
CA ASN A 296 6.16 21.00 20.49
C ASN A 296 5.66 19.69 21.11
N LEU A 297 6.23 18.55 20.69
CA LEU A 297 6.01 17.27 21.36
C LEU A 297 6.77 17.28 22.70
N GLY A 298 6.07 17.64 23.78
CA GLY A 298 6.62 17.65 25.14
C GLY A 298 6.60 16.26 25.78
N THR A 299 6.82 16.21 27.10
CA THR A 299 6.56 14.98 27.87
C THR A 299 5.09 14.63 27.81
N THR A 300 4.78 13.44 27.31
CA THR A 300 3.42 12.90 27.21
C THR A 300 3.16 11.85 28.29
N ALA A 301 1.90 11.67 28.69
CA ALA A 301 1.51 10.64 29.66
C ALA A 301 1.71 9.23 29.07
N GLN A 302 1.40 9.08 27.78
CA GLN A 302 1.63 7.88 26.99
C GLN A 302 3.02 7.93 26.30
N PRO A 303 3.79 6.83 26.25
CA PRO A 303 5.06 6.78 25.53
C PRO A 303 4.91 7.10 24.03
N SER A 304 5.90 7.78 23.47
CA SER A 304 5.89 8.15 22.05
C SER A 304 7.28 7.98 21.42
N MET A 305 7.31 7.63 20.14
CA MET A 305 8.51 7.58 19.31
C MET A 305 8.41 8.66 18.24
N GLN A 306 9.39 9.55 18.18
CA GLN A 306 9.58 10.46 17.06
C GLN A 306 10.79 9.99 16.23
N THR A 307 10.63 9.88 14.92
CA THR A 307 11.70 9.43 14.02
C THR A 307 11.97 10.46 12.93
N SER A 308 13.24 10.63 12.59
CA SER A 308 13.70 11.32 11.40
C SER A 308 14.49 10.34 10.53
N PHE A 309 13.91 9.99 9.38
CA PHE A 309 14.47 9.03 8.45
C PHE A 309 15.54 9.66 7.55
N VAL A 310 16.53 8.86 7.15
CA VAL A 310 17.59 9.29 6.22
C VAL A 310 17.03 9.49 4.82
N LYS A 311 16.16 8.58 4.36
CA LYS A 311 15.45 8.66 3.08
C LYS A 311 13.96 8.98 3.29
N GLU A 312 13.33 9.57 2.28
CA GLU A 312 11.88 9.72 2.19
C GLU A 312 11.25 8.39 1.75
N TRP A 313 10.28 7.93 2.53
CA TRP A 313 9.48 6.75 2.21
C TRP A 313 8.29 7.14 1.37
N ALA A 314 8.00 6.38 0.31
CA ALA A 314 6.78 6.58 -0.48
C ALA A 314 5.50 6.30 0.35
N LYS A 315 4.34 6.76 -0.13
CA LYS A 315 3.03 6.38 0.44
C LYS A 315 2.84 4.85 0.39
N ASN A 316 1.92 4.32 1.20
CA ASN A 316 1.66 2.88 1.31
C ASN A 316 2.88 2.07 1.83
N ASN A 317 3.83 2.74 2.49
CA ASN A 317 4.85 2.11 3.31
C ASN A 317 4.42 2.21 4.79
N PRO A 318 3.85 1.15 5.38
CA PRO A 318 3.35 1.18 6.75
C PRO A 318 4.47 1.39 7.76
N ILE A 319 4.09 1.88 8.95
CA ILE A 319 4.98 1.90 10.11
C ILE A 319 4.46 0.90 11.14
N ALA A 320 5.30 -0.06 11.50
CA ALA A 320 4.99 -1.07 12.49
C ALA A 320 6.06 -1.13 13.60
N LEU A 321 5.63 -1.55 14.79
CA LEU A 321 6.51 -1.87 15.92
C LEU A 321 6.31 -3.32 16.33
N THR A 322 7.40 -4.06 16.52
CA THR A 322 7.38 -5.37 17.17
C THR A 322 8.06 -5.32 18.53
N ASP A 323 7.50 -6.05 19.50
CA ASP A 323 8.05 -6.18 20.84
C ASP A 323 9.34 -7.04 20.86
N PRO A 324 10.03 -7.19 22.01
CA PRO A 324 11.20 -8.06 22.11
C PRO A 324 10.95 -9.54 21.75
N ALA A 325 9.70 -10.02 21.82
CA ALA A 325 9.31 -11.37 21.44
C ALA A 325 8.98 -11.49 19.94
N GLY A 326 9.03 -10.38 19.18
CA GLY A 326 8.74 -10.33 17.75
C GLY A 326 7.25 -10.18 17.42
N LYS A 327 6.39 -9.96 18.40
CA LYS A 327 4.95 -9.74 18.17
C LYS A 327 4.72 -8.30 17.70
N THR A 328 3.97 -8.11 16.61
CA THR A 328 3.48 -6.79 16.19
C THR A 328 2.52 -6.22 17.24
N VAL A 329 2.87 -5.05 17.77
CA VAL A 329 2.09 -4.32 18.79
C VAL A 329 1.55 -2.99 18.28
N TYR A 330 1.99 -2.59 17.09
CA TYR A 330 1.53 -1.39 16.39
C TYR A 330 1.74 -1.61 14.90
N ASP A 331 0.73 -1.30 14.10
CA ASP A 331 0.81 -1.30 12.63
C ASP A 331 -0.24 -0.35 12.07
N LEU A 332 0.22 0.73 11.45
CA LEU A 332 -0.63 1.66 10.71
C LEU A 332 0.03 2.02 9.39
N ASN A 333 -0.77 2.01 8.31
CA ASN A 333 -0.29 2.37 6.99
C ASN A 333 0.01 3.87 6.86
N THR A 334 0.52 4.35 5.72
CA THR A 334 0.78 5.77 5.46
C THR A 334 0.04 6.26 4.21
N LEU A 335 -0.60 7.44 4.32
CA LEU A 335 -1.46 7.97 3.25
C LEU A 335 -0.71 8.86 2.24
N LYS A 336 0.47 9.34 2.62
CA LYS A 336 1.38 10.21 1.87
C LYS A 336 2.82 9.76 2.12
N LYS A 337 3.73 10.20 1.25
CA LYS A 337 5.18 10.07 1.48
C LYS A 337 5.60 10.76 2.78
N TYR A 338 6.69 10.33 3.41
CA TYR A 338 7.12 10.86 4.70
C TYR A 338 8.63 10.73 4.93
N ARG A 339 9.17 11.67 5.72
CA ARG A 339 10.54 11.67 6.25
C ARG A 339 10.57 11.68 7.78
N TYR A 340 9.47 12.05 8.41
CA TYR A 340 9.33 12.05 9.86
C TYR A 340 8.07 11.30 10.27
N ALA A 341 8.13 10.65 11.43
CA ALA A 341 6.95 10.03 12.04
C ALA A 341 6.90 10.26 13.55
N ILE A 342 5.69 10.29 14.08
CA ILE A 342 5.39 10.20 15.52
C ILE A 342 4.43 9.03 15.70
N ILE A 343 4.84 8.12 16.58
CA ILE A 343 4.13 6.89 16.88
C ILE A 343 3.80 6.91 18.36
N SER A 344 2.56 6.64 18.72
CA SER A 344 2.16 6.46 20.11
C SER A 344 0.93 5.56 20.16
N ALA A 345 0.89 4.62 21.08
CA ALA A 345 -0.30 3.81 21.30
C ALA A 345 -0.41 3.40 22.78
N PRO A 346 -1.61 3.10 23.29
CA PRO A 346 -1.81 2.75 24.70
C PRO A 346 -1.04 1.50 25.12
N ASP A 347 -0.79 0.59 24.18
CA ASP A 347 -0.09 -0.67 24.41
C ASP A 347 1.44 -0.51 24.45
N LEU A 348 1.98 0.65 24.09
CA LEU A 348 3.41 0.91 24.14
C LEU A 348 3.86 1.22 25.56
N GLN A 349 4.91 0.51 25.99
CA GLN A 349 5.46 0.59 27.34
C GLN A 349 6.77 1.35 27.40
N SER A 350 6.92 2.17 28.43
CA SER A 350 8.19 2.86 28.66
C SER A 350 9.29 1.89 29.10
N GLY A 351 10.52 2.11 28.66
CA GLY A 351 11.69 1.29 28.94
C GLY A 351 11.77 -0.01 28.13
N THR A 352 10.83 -0.23 27.20
CA THR A 352 10.82 -1.41 26.32
C THR A 352 11.52 -1.11 25.00
N ASP A 353 12.26 -2.10 24.51
CA ASP A 353 13.00 -2.06 23.24
C ASP A 353 12.15 -2.64 22.11
N TYR A 354 11.70 -1.78 21.20
CA TYR A 354 10.93 -2.20 20.03
C TYR A 354 11.83 -2.30 18.81
N ALA A 355 11.49 -3.19 17.86
CA ALA A 355 12.00 -3.07 16.50
C ALA A 355 11.02 -2.20 15.69
N LEU A 356 11.57 -1.23 14.95
CA LEU A 356 10.81 -0.34 14.08
C LEU A 356 10.92 -0.81 12.63
N TRP A 357 9.76 -0.92 11.97
CA TRP A 357 9.63 -1.35 10.58
C TRP A 357 8.97 -0.23 9.78
N ALA A 358 9.59 0.16 8.66
CA ALA A 358 9.03 1.09 7.69
C ALA A 358 8.92 0.37 6.34
N GLY A 359 7.74 0.37 5.71
CA GLY A 359 7.52 -0.40 4.47
C GLY A 359 7.65 -1.92 4.67
N GLY A 360 7.49 -2.42 5.91
CA GLY A 360 7.78 -3.81 6.25
C GLY A 360 9.27 -4.14 6.33
N ILE A 361 10.17 -3.16 6.27
CA ILE A 361 11.63 -3.33 6.31
C ILE A 361 12.14 -2.84 7.67
N GLN A 362 12.95 -3.66 8.35
CA GLN A 362 13.48 -3.26 9.66
C GLN A 362 14.44 -2.07 9.51
N THR A 363 14.32 -1.12 10.44
CA THR A 363 15.19 0.05 10.51
C THR A 363 16.15 -0.03 11.70
N GLU A 364 17.22 0.74 11.62
CA GLU A 364 18.20 0.95 12.67
C GLU A 364 18.48 2.44 12.86
N HIS A 365 19.01 2.79 14.03
CA HIS A 365 19.56 4.09 14.31
C HIS A 365 20.94 3.88 14.97
N SER A 366 21.96 4.59 14.48
CA SER A 366 23.33 4.46 15.01
C SER A 366 23.87 3.01 15.08
N GLY A 367 23.42 2.14 14.17
CA GLY A 367 23.78 0.72 14.11
C GLY A 367 23.02 -0.18 15.09
N ASP A 368 21.99 0.32 15.77
CA ASP A 368 21.10 -0.46 16.63
C ASP A 368 19.70 -0.56 16.02
N ALA A 369 19.19 -1.79 15.89
CA ALA A 369 17.85 -2.09 15.37
C ALA A 369 16.77 -2.07 16.47
N ARG A 370 17.13 -1.69 17.70
CA ARG A 370 16.23 -1.58 18.85
C ARG A 370 16.05 -0.13 19.28
N PHE A 371 14.79 0.24 19.49
CA PHE A 371 14.35 1.59 19.83
C PHE A 371 13.70 1.55 21.21
N THR A 372 14.41 2.01 22.23
CA THR A 372 13.92 2.09 23.61
C THR A 372 12.96 3.27 23.81
N LEU A 373 11.77 3.04 24.34
CA LEU A 373 10.83 4.13 24.66
C LEU A 373 11.01 4.66 26.08
N SER A 374 11.93 5.58 26.35
CA SER A 374 12.08 6.21 27.68
C SER A 374 11.08 7.35 27.92
N GLY A 375 9.78 7.09 27.74
CA GLY A 375 8.72 8.10 27.71
C GLY A 375 8.53 8.60 26.28
N SER A 376 8.81 9.87 26.04
CA SER A 376 8.90 10.43 24.68
C SER A 376 10.35 10.33 24.19
N ALA A 377 10.61 9.49 23.19
CA ALA A 377 11.92 9.25 22.61
C ALA A 377 12.00 9.80 21.18
N ALA A 378 13.14 10.39 20.82
CA ALA A 378 13.39 10.93 19.49
C ALA A 378 14.64 10.30 18.87
N TYR A 379 14.51 9.84 17.64
CA TYR A 379 15.55 9.12 16.90
C TYR A 379 15.82 9.82 15.57
N THR A 380 17.08 10.15 15.32
CA THR A 380 17.52 10.76 14.06
C THR A 380 18.45 9.83 13.31
N GLY A 381 18.53 10.01 11.99
CA GLY A 381 19.33 9.13 11.14
C GLY A 381 18.78 7.70 11.10
N VAL A 382 17.47 7.54 11.29
CA VAL A 382 16.79 6.24 11.20
C VAL A 382 16.83 5.78 9.75
N ASN A 383 17.27 4.56 9.50
CA ASN A 383 17.38 4.04 8.14
C ASN A 383 17.26 2.52 8.12
N ASN A 384 16.94 1.94 6.98
CA ASN A 384 17.17 0.51 6.76
C ASN A 384 18.62 0.27 6.31
N THR A 385 19.05 -0.98 6.45
CA THR A 385 20.18 -1.51 5.67
C THR A 385 19.63 -2.16 4.40
N ASP A 386 20.50 -2.35 3.40
CA ASP A 386 20.18 -3.06 2.15
C ASP A 386 19.92 -4.57 2.33
N ARG A 387 20.09 -5.07 3.57
CA ARG A 387 19.91 -6.47 3.99
C ARG A 387 19.04 -6.60 5.23
N ALA A 388 18.25 -5.57 5.52
CA ALA A 388 17.38 -5.55 6.68
C ALA A 388 16.40 -6.74 6.66
N PRO A 389 16.07 -7.32 7.82
CA PRO A 389 14.96 -8.26 7.96
C PRO A 389 13.65 -7.66 7.45
N LEU A 390 12.72 -8.54 7.04
CA LEU A 390 11.46 -8.18 6.41
C LEU A 390 10.28 -8.73 7.21
N LEU A 391 9.32 -7.86 7.54
CA LEU A 391 8.11 -8.22 8.27
C LEU A 391 7.20 -9.12 7.42
N TYR A 392 7.05 -8.78 6.12
CA TYR A 392 6.39 -9.65 5.14
C TYR A 392 7.21 -10.91 4.78
N GLY A 393 8.43 -11.06 5.30
CA GLY A 393 9.31 -12.19 5.04
C GLY A 393 8.71 -13.53 5.46
N GLY A 394 7.71 -13.53 6.35
CA GLY A 394 6.96 -14.72 6.74
C GLY A 394 6.29 -15.44 5.56
N LEU A 395 5.85 -14.72 4.52
CA LEU A 395 5.29 -15.30 3.28
C LEU A 395 6.36 -16.02 2.42
N PHE A 396 7.64 -15.82 2.74
CA PHE A 396 8.76 -16.41 2.02
C PHE A 396 9.55 -17.38 2.90
N ASP A 397 8.92 -17.92 3.94
CA ASP A 397 9.53 -18.95 4.78
C ASP A 397 9.62 -20.29 4.04
N GLN A 398 10.83 -20.62 3.60
CA GLN A 398 11.12 -21.87 2.89
C GLN A 398 11.04 -23.14 3.75
N SER A 399 10.71 -23.04 5.06
CA SER A 399 10.46 -24.20 5.91
C SER A 399 9.11 -24.90 5.63
N GLN A 400 8.22 -24.23 4.90
CA GLN A 400 6.86 -24.70 4.61
C GLN A 400 6.43 -24.34 3.17
N VAL A 401 5.28 -24.89 2.76
CA VAL A 401 4.56 -24.46 1.55
C VAL A 401 3.41 -23.56 2.01
N HIS A 402 3.40 -22.32 1.54
CA HIS A 402 2.40 -21.31 1.90
C HIS A 402 1.05 -21.56 1.25
N LYS A 403 0.01 -20.89 1.74
CA LYS A 403 -1.33 -20.95 1.18
C LYS A 403 -1.78 -19.57 0.71
N VAL A 404 -2.04 -19.45 -0.60
CA VAL A 404 -2.67 -18.27 -1.19
C VAL A 404 -4.03 -18.66 -1.75
N GLU A 405 -5.10 -18.01 -1.32
CA GLU A 405 -6.46 -18.29 -1.81
C GLU A 405 -6.99 -17.09 -2.56
N ILE A 406 -7.44 -17.30 -3.79
CA ILE A 406 -8.09 -16.29 -4.62
C ILE A 406 -9.60 -16.56 -4.63
N THR A 407 -10.38 -15.51 -4.40
CA THR A 407 -11.84 -15.55 -4.55
C THR A 407 -12.26 -14.60 -5.68
N MET A 408 -12.96 -15.15 -6.66
CA MET A 408 -13.44 -14.43 -7.85
C MET A 408 -14.64 -15.19 -8.44
N PRO A 409 -15.72 -14.52 -8.89
CA PRO A 409 -16.82 -15.17 -9.59
C PRO A 409 -16.31 -16.03 -10.77
N ASP A 410 -16.83 -17.26 -10.91
CA ASP A 410 -16.36 -18.21 -11.94
C ASP A 410 -16.40 -17.62 -13.36
N ALA A 411 -17.43 -16.84 -13.69
CA ALA A 411 -17.54 -16.19 -15.00
C ALA A 411 -16.43 -15.17 -15.24
N GLN A 412 -16.05 -14.40 -14.21
CA GLN A 412 -14.96 -13.43 -14.28
C GLN A 412 -13.61 -14.13 -14.37
N TRP A 413 -13.41 -15.25 -13.65
CA TRP A 413 -12.20 -16.06 -13.78
C TRP A 413 -12.01 -16.62 -15.19
N GLN A 414 -13.09 -17.13 -15.81
CA GLN A 414 -13.02 -17.62 -17.19
C GLN A 414 -12.71 -16.49 -18.18
N ASP A 415 -13.32 -15.32 -18.00
CA ASP A 415 -13.03 -14.14 -18.82
C ASP A 415 -11.57 -13.69 -18.68
N PHE A 416 -11.07 -13.62 -17.45
CA PHE A 416 -9.66 -13.35 -17.15
C PHE A 416 -8.71 -14.31 -17.89
N LEU A 417 -8.98 -15.62 -17.88
CA LEU A 417 -8.13 -16.60 -18.59
C LEU A 417 -8.20 -16.47 -20.11
N ASN A 418 -9.36 -16.12 -20.67
CA ASN A 418 -9.52 -15.89 -22.11
C ASN A 418 -8.68 -14.69 -22.60
N HIS A 419 -8.45 -13.71 -21.72
CA HIS A 419 -7.63 -12.52 -21.94
C HIS A 419 -6.21 -12.66 -21.36
N SER A 420 -5.74 -13.90 -21.15
CA SER A 420 -4.42 -14.17 -20.55
C SER A 420 -3.24 -13.52 -21.30
N GLN A 421 -3.37 -13.26 -22.60
CA GLN A 421 -2.30 -12.65 -23.41
C GLN A 421 -2.23 -11.12 -23.29
N ASP A 422 -3.28 -10.49 -22.77
CA ASP A 422 -3.36 -9.02 -22.67
C ASP A 422 -2.59 -8.49 -21.44
N GLU A 423 -2.30 -9.38 -20.48
CA GLU A 423 -1.65 -9.07 -19.21
C GLU A 423 -2.38 -7.97 -18.39
N GLU A 424 -3.70 -7.88 -18.54
CA GLU A 424 -4.53 -6.94 -17.79
C GLU A 424 -4.82 -7.44 -16.37
N TYR A 425 -4.93 -6.48 -15.45
CA TYR A 425 -5.33 -6.76 -14.07
C TYR A 425 -6.85 -6.92 -13.96
N TYR A 426 -7.26 -7.92 -13.18
CA TYR A 426 -8.64 -8.17 -12.76
C TYR A 426 -8.72 -8.05 -11.22
N PRO A 427 -9.82 -7.53 -10.66
CA PRO A 427 -10.01 -7.46 -9.22
C PRO A 427 -10.34 -8.84 -8.64
N CYS A 428 -9.73 -9.18 -7.51
CA CYS A 428 -10.01 -10.38 -6.74
C CYS A 428 -9.84 -10.14 -5.23
N ASP A 429 -10.47 -10.97 -4.42
CA ASP A 429 -10.13 -11.08 -3.00
C ASP A 429 -9.03 -12.13 -2.85
N ILE A 430 -8.12 -11.90 -1.89
CA ILE A 430 -6.99 -12.78 -1.63
C ILE A 430 -6.87 -13.08 -0.14
N VAL A 431 -6.59 -14.33 0.20
CA VAL A 431 -6.20 -14.75 1.56
C VAL A 431 -4.77 -15.27 1.51
N ILE A 432 -3.89 -14.71 2.32
CA ILE A 432 -2.47 -15.09 2.42
C ILE A 432 -2.26 -15.68 3.81
N ASP A 433 -2.01 -16.98 3.90
CA ASP A 433 -1.82 -17.72 5.16
C ASP A 433 -2.90 -17.43 6.24
N GLY A 434 -4.13 -17.17 5.80
CA GLY A 434 -5.29 -16.88 6.65
C GLY A 434 -5.62 -15.40 6.82
N GLU A 435 -4.78 -14.49 6.35
CA GLU A 435 -5.03 -13.05 6.37
C GLU A 435 -5.75 -12.60 5.09
N GLU A 436 -6.93 -12.00 5.24
CA GLU A 436 -7.81 -11.65 4.12
C GLU A 436 -7.64 -10.19 3.67
N TYR A 437 -7.55 -10.00 2.35
CA TYR A 437 -7.49 -8.72 1.68
C TYR A 437 -8.50 -8.69 0.53
N LYS A 438 -9.21 -7.57 0.41
CA LYS A 438 -10.26 -7.39 -0.60
C LYS A 438 -9.73 -6.60 -1.77
N ASN A 439 -10.29 -6.80 -2.97
CA ASN A 439 -10.05 -5.93 -4.11
C ASN A 439 -8.55 -5.75 -4.48
N ALA A 440 -7.75 -6.81 -4.33
CA ALA A 440 -6.41 -6.89 -4.89
C ALA A 440 -6.47 -7.07 -6.41
N GLY A 441 -5.35 -6.84 -7.10
CA GLY A 441 -5.22 -7.12 -8.53
C GLY A 441 -4.52 -8.44 -8.80
N ILE A 442 -5.07 -9.25 -9.71
CA ILE A 442 -4.41 -10.41 -10.30
C ILE A 442 -4.27 -10.22 -11.81
N ARG A 443 -3.12 -10.58 -12.37
CA ARG A 443 -2.93 -10.71 -13.82
C ARG A 443 -2.08 -11.92 -14.17
N THR A 444 -2.21 -12.41 -15.40
CA THR A 444 -1.21 -13.29 -15.99
C THR A 444 0.09 -12.54 -16.25
N LYS A 445 1.21 -13.26 -16.23
CA LYS A 445 2.53 -12.70 -16.53
C LYS A 445 3.41 -13.66 -17.32
N GLY A 446 4.39 -13.07 -17.98
CA GLY A 446 5.52 -13.76 -18.61
C GLY A 446 5.40 -13.71 -20.12
N HIS A 447 6.53 -13.81 -20.81
CA HIS A 447 6.54 -13.81 -22.27
C HIS A 447 6.28 -15.23 -22.81
N SER A 448 7.32 -16.07 -22.83
CA SER A 448 7.26 -17.42 -23.38
C SER A 448 6.34 -18.35 -22.58
N SER A 449 6.41 -18.30 -21.24
CA SER A 449 5.63 -19.18 -20.37
C SER A 449 4.13 -18.88 -20.43
N ASN A 450 3.72 -17.64 -20.71
CA ASN A 450 2.32 -17.29 -20.94
C ASN A 450 1.85 -17.76 -22.31
N MET A 451 2.61 -17.42 -23.36
CA MET A 451 2.31 -17.80 -24.74
C MET A 451 2.18 -19.31 -24.91
N PHE A 452 3.09 -20.09 -24.33
CA PHE A 452 3.09 -21.56 -24.50
C PHE A 452 1.98 -22.26 -23.71
N VAL A 453 1.60 -21.78 -22.52
CA VAL A 453 0.43 -22.30 -21.79
C VAL A 453 -0.85 -22.08 -22.61
N TYR A 454 -1.01 -20.88 -23.17
CA TYR A 454 -2.13 -20.54 -24.04
C TYR A 454 -2.18 -21.42 -25.29
N GLN A 455 -1.06 -21.55 -26.01
CA GLN A 455 -0.98 -22.39 -27.22
C GLN A 455 -1.23 -23.88 -26.94
N ALA A 456 -0.76 -24.37 -25.78
CA ALA A 456 -1.01 -25.75 -25.32
C ALA A 456 -2.44 -25.97 -24.81
N LYS A 457 -3.28 -24.93 -24.79
CA LYS A 457 -4.66 -24.96 -24.27
C LYS A 457 -4.70 -25.48 -22.83
N LYS A 458 -3.77 -25.01 -22.01
CA LYS A 458 -3.67 -25.25 -20.57
C LYS A 458 -4.06 -23.99 -19.81
N ASP A 459 -4.29 -24.12 -18.50
CA ASP A 459 -4.72 -23.02 -17.63
C ASP A 459 -3.76 -22.77 -16.44
N LYS A 460 -2.60 -23.45 -16.36
CA LYS A 460 -1.56 -23.16 -15.36
C LYS A 460 -0.67 -21.98 -15.78
N TYR A 461 -1.22 -20.78 -15.77
CA TYR A 461 -0.47 -19.54 -16.02
C TYR A 461 0.36 -19.13 -14.80
N SER A 462 1.41 -18.35 -15.01
CA SER A 462 2.05 -17.59 -13.93
C SER A 462 1.20 -16.36 -13.61
N PHE A 463 1.12 -15.99 -12.34
CA PHE A 463 0.35 -14.83 -11.88
C PHE A 463 1.23 -13.78 -11.22
N ARG A 464 0.87 -12.51 -11.39
CA ARG A 464 1.34 -11.39 -10.57
C ARG A 464 0.17 -10.89 -9.74
N ILE A 465 0.40 -10.77 -8.43
CA ILE A 465 -0.53 -10.17 -7.48
C ILE A 465 -0.04 -8.77 -7.17
N LYS A 466 -0.95 -7.80 -7.23
CA LYS A 466 -0.72 -6.40 -6.87
C LYS A 466 -1.75 -5.97 -5.83
N MET A 467 -1.32 -5.89 -4.59
CA MET A 467 -2.16 -5.59 -3.43
C MET A 467 -2.82 -4.22 -3.55
N ASP A 468 -2.10 -3.24 -4.10
CA ASP A 468 -2.52 -1.84 -4.18
C ASP A 468 -3.10 -1.43 -5.55
N LYS A 469 -3.52 -2.39 -6.37
CA LYS A 469 -4.00 -2.12 -7.73
C LYS A 469 -5.29 -1.30 -7.76
N TYR A 470 -6.25 -1.65 -6.90
CA TYR A 470 -7.57 -1.03 -6.83
C TYR A 470 -7.84 -0.36 -5.47
N ASP A 471 -7.02 -0.64 -4.46
CA ASP A 471 -6.93 0.13 -3.22
C ASP A 471 -5.51 0.64 -3.03
N LYS A 472 -5.28 1.93 -3.26
CA LYS A 472 -3.94 2.56 -3.22
C LYS A 472 -3.22 2.47 -1.87
N TYR A 473 -3.89 2.04 -0.80
CA TYR A 473 -3.35 1.92 0.55
C TYR A 473 -3.41 0.48 1.10
N GLN A 474 -3.56 -0.51 0.23
CA GLN A 474 -3.50 -1.91 0.62
C GLN A 474 -2.10 -2.49 0.41
N ASN A 475 -1.61 -3.27 1.38
CA ASN A 475 -0.35 -4.02 1.31
C ASN A 475 -0.41 -5.23 2.26
N TYR A 476 0.48 -6.19 2.07
CA TYR A 476 0.69 -7.32 2.99
C TYR A 476 1.96 -7.07 3.81
N HIS A 477 1.82 -6.53 5.03
CA HIS A 477 2.94 -6.19 5.92
C HIS A 477 4.07 -5.38 5.23
N GLY A 478 3.71 -4.47 4.32
CA GLY A 478 4.62 -3.67 3.49
C GLY A 478 4.85 -4.18 2.05
N LEU A 479 4.52 -5.45 1.76
CA LEU A 479 4.62 -6.01 0.42
C LEU A 479 3.44 -5.57 -0.46
N THR A 480 3.72 -4.91 -1.58
CA THR A 480 2.68 -4.48 -2.53
C THR A 480 2.52 -5.42 -3.71
N GLU A 481 3.56 -6.20 -4.06
CA GLU A 481 3.52 -7.09 -5.21
C GLU A 481 4.37 -8.36 -5.05
N PHE A 482 3.83 -9.48 -5.53
CA PHE A 482 4.54 -10.76 -5.61
C PHE A 482 4.08 -11.59 -6.82
N CYS A 483 4.87 -12.61 -7.17
CA CYS A 483 4.62 -13.52 -8.29
C CYS A 483 4.39 -14.95 -7.82
N MET A 484 3.43 -15.62 -8.45
CA MET A 484 3.26 -17.07 -8.40
C MET A 484 3.65 -17.64 -9.78
N ASN A 485 4.87 -18.15 -9.92
CA ASN A 485 5.41 -18.66 -11.17
C ASN A 485 5.04 -20.13 -11.38
N ASN A 486 4.54 -20.46 -12.57
CA ASN A 486 4.00 -21.78 -12.91
C ASN A 486 5.04 -22.88 -13.12
N MET A 487 6.34 -22.53 -13.08
CA MET A 487 7.47 -23.46 -13.30
C MET A 487 7.36 -24.19 -14.66
N TYR A 488 6.95 -23.47 -15.71
CA TYR A 488 6.51 -24.05 -16.99
C TYR A 488 7.43 -25.15 -17.57
N SER A 489 8.74 -24.95 -17.52
CA SER A 489 9.74 -25.87 -18.06
C SER A 489 10.49 -26.67 -17.01
N ASP A 490 10.18 -26.50 -15.72
CA ASP A 490 10.95 -27.06 -14.62
C ASP A 490 10.22 -28.23 -13.91
N PRO A 491 10.41 -29.48 -14.36
CA PRO A 491 9.86 -30.65 -13.67
C PRO A 491 10.48 -30.91 -12.30
N SER A 492 11.62 -30.30 -11.94
CA SER A 492 12.17 -30.41 -10.59
C SER A 492 11.50 -29.46 -9.60
N CYS A 493 10.88 -28.38 -10.11
CA CYS A 493 10.34 -27.28 -9.31
C CYS A 493 11.37 -26.56 -8.41
N MET A 494 12.68 -26.74 -8.63
CA MET A 494 13.75 -26.27 -7.72
C MET A 494 14.78 -25.35 -8.38
N ARG A 495 14.69 -25.07 -9.68
CA ARG A 495 15.76 -24.35 -10.39
C ARG A 495 15.88 -22.90 -9.93
N ASP A 496 14.76 -22.19 -9.81
CA ASP A 496 14.75 -20.82 -9.28
C ASP A 496 15.26 -20.77 -7.83
N ILE A 497 14.69 -21.58 -6.93
CA ILE A 497 15.01 -21.52 -5.49
C ILE A 497 16.50 -21.81 -5.22
N LEU A 498 17.11 -22.73 -5.96
CA LEU A 498 18.53 -23.03 -5.83
C LEU A 498 19.41 -21.86 -6.29
N CYS A 499 19.01 -21.10 -7.30
CA CYS A 499 19.72 -19.90 -7.70
C CYS A 499 19.54 -18.76 -6.69
N TYR A 500 18.31 -18.52 -6.23
CA TYR A 500 18.05 -17.50 -5.22
C TYR A 500 18.75 -17.79 -3.89
N ASN A 501 18.83 -19.05 -3.47
CA ASN A 501 19.56 -19.43 -2.27
C ASN A 501 21.08 -19.28 -2.42
N ALA A 502 21.62 -19.47 -3.63
CA ALA A 502 23.03 -19.17 -3.90
C ALA A 502 23.31 -17.66 -3.88
N MET A 503 22.37 -16.84 -4.40
CA MET A 503 22.45 -15.38 -4.25
C MET A 503 22.42 -14.97 -2.78
N ALA A 504 21.54 -15.56 -1.97
CA ALA A 504 21.44 -15.29 -0.54
C ALA A 504 22.70 -15.71 0.24
N ASP A 505 23.30 -16.88 -0.04
CA ASP A 505 24.55 -17.34 0.59
C ASP A 505 25.75 -16.42 0.27
N LEU A 506 25.76 -15.83 -0.93
CA LEU A 506 26.73 -14.81 -1.31
C LEU A 506 26.39 -13.41 -0.79
N GLU A 507 25.26 -13.26 -0.09
CA GLU A 507 24.71 -11.98 0.34
C GLU A 507 24.57 -10.98 -0.84
N ALA A 508 24.12 -11.49 -1.99
CA ALA A 508 23.84 -10.74 -3.21
C ALA A 508 22.37 -10.32 -3.27
N TYR A 509 22.07 -9.28 -4.05
CA TYR A 509 20.70 -8.77 -4.15
C TYR A 509 19.86 -9.64 -5.07
N ALA A 510 18.73 -10.10 -4.56
CA ALA A 510 17.69 -10.78 -5.30
C ALA A 510 16.37 -10.72 -4.52
N PRO A 511 15.23 -11.02 -5.17
CA PRO A 511 13.98 -11.34 -4.49
C PRO A 511 14.10 -12.44 -3.44
N VAL A 512 13.30 -12.31 -2.39
CA VAL A 512 12.97 -13.44 -1.50
C VAL A 512 11.97 -14.36 -2.19
N CYS A 513 12.00 -15.66 -1.87
CA CYS A 513 11.17 -16.66 -2.53
C CYS A 513 10.85 -17.88 -1.65
N ALA A 514 9.77 -18.57 -1.98
CA ALA A 514 9.29 -19.80 -1.35
C ALA A 514 8.36 -20.58 -2.30
N TYR A 515 7.49 -21.43 -1.76
CA TYR A 515 6.47 -22.16 -2.50
C TYR A 515 5.08 -21.87 -1.95
N THR A 516 4.06 -21.99 -2.80
CA THR A 516 2.67 -21.88 -2.38
C THR A 516 1.75 -22.87 -3.09
N ASP A 517 0.77 -23.40 -2.38
CA ASP A 517 -0.46 -23.91 -2.98
C ASP A 517 -1.44 -22.75 -3.18
N MET A 518 -1.84 -22.54 -4.43
CA MET A 518 -2.89 -21.58 -4.76
C MET A 518 -4.25 -22.28 -4.73
N TYR A 519 -5.23 -21.67 -4.07
CA TYR A 519 -6.64 -22.09 -4.11
C TYR A 519 -7.46 -21.06 -4.90
N LEU A 520 -8.46 -21.52 -5.63
CA LEU A 520 -9.47 -20.69 -6.28
C LEU A 520 -10.85 -21.09 -5.76
N ASN A 521 -11.59 -20.15 -5.17
CA ASN A 521 -12.93 -20.38 -4.62
C ASN A 521 -12.97 -21.63 -3.70
N GLY A 522 -11.97 -21.77 -2.83
CA GLY A 522 -11.84 -22.86 -1.85
C GLY A 522 -11.36 -24.21 -2.40
N LYS A 523 -10.97 -24.29 -3.68
CA LYS A 523 -10.43 -25.53 -4.29
C LYS A 523 -8.98 -25.34 -4.70
N LEU A 524 -8.13 -26.34 -4.44
CA LEU A 524 -6.74 -26.33 -4.91
C LEU A 524 -6.71 -26.07 -6.42
N TYR A 525 -6.11 -24.95 -6.81
CA TYR A 525 -5.96 -24.55 -8.19
C TYR A 525 -4.72 -25.19 -8.79
N SER A 526 -3.54 -24.94 -8.18
CA SER A 526 -2.26 -25.53 -8.56
C SER A 526 -1.16 -25.20 -7.55
N PHE A 527 0.00 -25.85 -7.67
CA PHE A 527 1.22 -25.60 -6.89
C PHE A 527 2.18 -24.65 -7.65
N TYR A 528 2.72 -23.65 -6.95
CA TYR A 528 3.47 -22.53 -7.53
C TYR A 528 4.79 -22.24 -6.80
N PHE A 529 5.77 -21.71 -7.54
CA PHE A 529 6.92 -21.03 -6.97
C PHE A 529 6.55 -19.58 -6.67
N LEU A 530 6.84 -19.11 -5.46
CA LEU A 530 6.48 -17.78 -4.97
C LEU A 530 7.72 -16.89 -4.92
N ALA A 531 7.66 -15.65 -5.40
CA ALA A 531 8.76 -14.70 -5.33
C ALA A 531 8.28 -13.25 -5.12
N GLU A 532 9.03 -12.47 -4.34
CA GLU A 532 8.92 -11.01 -4.33
C GLU A 532 9.07 -10.49 -5.78
N GLN A 533 8.16 -9.62 -6.23
CA GLN A 533 8.25 -9.05 -7.57
C GLN A 533 9.24 -7.86 -7.54
N PRO A 534 10.34 -7.88 -8.32
CA PRO A 534 11.18 -6.71 -8.47
C PRO A 534 10.36 -5.53 -8.99
N GLY A 535 10.42 -4.42 -8.27
CA GLY A 535 9.54 -3.27 -8.42
C GLY A 535 9.69 -2.34 -7.22
N THR A 536 8.62 -1.65 -6.85
CA THR A 536 8.64 -0.66 -5.78
C THR A 536 9.11 -1.25 -4.44
N THR A 537 8.55 -2.37 -3.95
CA THR A 537 8.95 -2.92 -2.65
C THR A 537 10.41 -3.37 -2.61
N LEU A 538 10.91 -4.04 -3.66
CA LEU A 538 12.32 -4.46 -3.72
C LEU A 538 13.27 -3.26 -3.83
N GLY A 539 12.95 -2.27 -4.66
CA GLY A 539 13.73 -1.04 -4.78
C GLY A 539 13.78 -0.29 -3.45
N GLU A 540 12.62 -0.11 -2.80
CA GLU A 540 12.52 0.49 -1.48
C GLU A 540 13.32 -0.28 -0.41
N ARG A 541 13.32 -1.62 -0.46
CA ARG A 541 14.12 -2.47 0.45
C ARG A 541 15.62 -2.26 0.30
N LEU A 542 16.11 -2.08 -0.92
CA LEU A 542 17.53 -1.91 -1.22
C LEU A 542 17.99 -0.46 -1.08
N ALA A 543 17.09 0.51 -1.27
CA ALA A 543 17.35 1.93 -1.14
C ALA A 543 17.73 2.32 0.29
N THR A 544 18.85 3.03 0.43
CA THR A 544 19.32 3.56 1.72
C THR A 544 19.55 5.07 1.72
N ASP A 545 19.24 5.74 0.61
CA ASP A 545 19.19 7.18 0.42
C ASP A 545 18.09 7.53 -0.60
N ASP A 546 17.87 8.83 -0.83
CA ASP A 546 16.81 9.35 -1.70
C ASP A 546 17.12 9.21 -3.20
N ASP A 547 18.39 9.01 -3.54
CA ASP A 547 18.87 8.97 -4.92
C ASP A 547 18.78 7.56 -5.52
N ALA A 548 18.26 6.59 -4.76
CA ALA A 548 18.20 5.20 -5.17
C ALA A 548 17.25 4.97 -6.36
N VAL A 549 17.67 4.14 -7.31
CA VAL A 549 16.90 3.83 -8.53
C VAL A 549 17.05 2.36 -8.91
N LEU A 550 15.92 1.67 -9.07
CA LEU A 550 15.89 0.30 -9.57
C LEU A 550 15.64 0.30 -11.07
N TYR A 551 16.52 -0.33 -11.85
CA TYR A 551 16.38 -0.50 -13.29
C TYR A 551 16.16 -1.97 -13.64
N LYS A 552 15.21 -2.24 -14.52
CA LYS A 552 15.05 -3.53 -15.19
C LYS A 552 15.85 -3.53 -16.48
N ALA A 553 16.68 -4.55 -16.71
CA ALA A 553 17.15 -4.89 -18.06
C ALA A 553 15.94 -5.43 -18.86
N ALA A 554 15.42 -4.62 -19.77
CA ALA A 554 14.09 -4.78 -20.37
C ALA A 554 14.15 -5.07 -21.87
N ASP A 555 13.05 -5.64 -22.36
CA ASP A 555 12.85 -5.97 -23.76
C ASP A 555 12.16 -4.79 -24.45
N VAL A 556 12.92 -3.84 -24.98
CA VAL A 556 12.33 -2.68 -25.68
C VAL A 556 12.32 -2.92 -27.18
N GLY A 557 11.12 -3.09 -27.73
CA GLY A 557 10.90 -3.20 -29.18
C GLY A 557 11.57 -4.41 -29.84
N ASN A 558 11.41 -5.61 -29.26
CA ASN A 558 12.07 -6.87 -29.67
C ASN A 558 13.61 -6.83 -29.64
N ASN A 559 14.22 -5.82 -29.00
CA ASN A 559 15.66 -5.72 -28.79
C ASN A 559 16.01 -6.14 -27.35
N TYR A 560 16.96 -7.05 -27.20
CA TYR A 560 17.35 -7.66 -25.93
C TYR A 560 18.73 -7.19 -25.45
N ASP A 561 19.21 -6.05 -25.93
CA ASP A 561 20.60 -5.62 -25.75
C ASP A 561 20.81 -4.81 -24.46
N CYS A 562 20.88 -5.46 -23.30
CA CYS A 562 21.32 -4.84 -22.04
C CYS A 562 22.77 -5.26 -21.72
N THR A 563 23.70 -4.95 -22.61
CA THR A 563 25.09 -5.44 -22.57
C THR A 563 26.10 -4.54 -21.89
N PHE A 564 25.77 -3.26 -21.73
CA PHE A 564 26.71 -2.17 -21.49
C PHE A 564 27.77 -1.98 -22.60
N ALA A 565 27.50 -2.47 -23.82
CA ALA A 565 28.36 -2.18 -24.98
C ALA A 565 28.33 -0.67 -25.33
N PRO A 566 29.36 -0.12 -26.00
CA PRO A 566 29.44 1.32 -26.29
C PRO A 566 28.27 1.86 -27.12
N ASP A 567 27.65 1.00 -27.93
CA ASP A 567 26.54 1.28 -28.84
C ASP A 567 25.18 0.77 -28.31
N MET A 568 25.14 0.29 -27.06
CA MET A 568 23.90 -0.15 -26.41
C MET A 568 22.92 1.01 -26.30
N ALA A 569 21.66 0.79 -26.71
CA ALA A 569 20.61 1.77 -26.50
C ALA A 569 20.22 1.81 -25.02
N LEU A 570 20.27 3.00 -24.40
CA LEU A 570 20.01 3.15 -22.96
C LEU A 570 18.59 2.75 -22.59
N ASN A 571 17.61 3.05 -23.45
CA ASN A 571 16.21 2.72 -23.26
C ASN A 571 15.92 1.20 -23.26
N ASN A 572 16.92 0.34 -23.40
CA ASN A 572 16.79 -1.08 -23.03
C ASN A 572 16.76 -1.29 -21.50
N PHE A 573 16.94 -0.24 -20.70
CA PHE A 573 16.64 -0.24 -19.28
C PHE A 573 15.36 0.54 -18.97
N GLU A 574 14.57 0.01 -18.04
CA GLU A 574 13.34 0.64 -17.55
C GLU A 574 13.45 0.95 -16.06
N VAL A 575 13.15 2.18 -15.65
CA VAL A 575 13.05 2.56 -14.23
C VAL A 575 11.82 1.87 -13.61
N LYS A 576 12.02 1.24 -12.44
CA LYS A 576 10.99 0.51 -11.67
C LYS A 576 10.77 1.06 -10.26
N PHE A 577 11.74 1.82 -9.75
CA PHE A 577 11.71 2.54 -8.49
C PHE A 577 12.70 3.72 -8.60
N GLY A 578 12.46 4.82 -7.90
CA GLY A 578 13.28 6.03 -8.01
C GLY A 578 12.97 6.87 -9.25
N THR A 579 13.86 7.79 -9.60
CA THR A 579 13.72 8.69 -10.76
C THR A 579 15.06 8.90 -11.45
N ASP A 580 15.11 8.61 -12.75
CA ASP A 580 16.24 8.90 -13.64
C ASP A 580 15.75 8.83 -15.10
N ASP A 581 15.01 9.85 -15.52
CA ASP A 581 14.27 9.86 -16.79
C ASP A 581 15.18 9.73 -18.02
N ASP A 582 16.43 10.20 -17.93
CA ASP A 582 17.41 10.14 -19.01
C ASP A 582 18.43 9.01 -18.84
N LEU A 583 18.28 8.15 -17.82
CA LEU A 583 19.13 6.98 -17.56
C LEU A 583 20.63 7.34 -17.38
N HIS A 584 20.92 8.44 -16.70
CA HIS A 584 22.28 8.96 -16.50
C HIS A 584 23.20 7.94 -15.83
N HIS A 585 22.72 7.23 -14.80
CA HIS A 585 23.52 6.26 -14.08
C HIS A 585 23.97 5.09 -14.97
N ILE A 586 23.07 4.63 -15.86
CA ILE A 586 23.39 3.60 -16.84
C ILE A 586 24.39 4.14 -17.87
N ALA A 587 24.19 5.36 -18.38
CA ALA A 587 25.07 5.99 -19.37
C ALA A 587 26.52 6.17 -18.86
N ASP A 588 26.68 6.58 -17.60
CA ASP A 588 27.98 6.75 -16.95
C ASP A 588 28.71 5.42 -16.85
N VAL A 589 28.01 4.35 -16.47
CA VAL A 589 28.57 3.01 -16.36
C VAL A 589 28.94 2.44 -17.73
N VAL A 590 28.09 2.59 -18.76
CA VAL A 590 28.42 2.23 -20.15
C VAL A 590 29.72 2.90 -20.60
N THR A 591 29.84 4.21 -20.35
CA THR A 591 31.03 4.97 -20.73
C THR A 591 32.28 4.48 -20.01
N ALA A 592 32.17 4.27 -18.70
CA ALA A 592 33.30 3.90 -17.85
C ALA A 592 33.77 2.46 -18.07
N ILE A 593 32.85 1.48 -18.13
CA ILE A 593 33.24 0.06 -18.24
C ILE A 593 34.02 -0.24 -19.52
N ASN A 594 33.70 0.48 -20.61
CA ASN A 594 34.39 0.33 -21.88
C ASN A 594 35.81 0.90 -21.90
N GLN A 595 36.19 1.69 -20.89
CA GLN A 595 37.54 2.23 -20.70
C GLN A 595 38.41 1.38 -19.75
N VAL A 596 37.82 0.38 -19.09
CA VAL A 596 38.55 -0.48 -18.14
C VAL A 596 39.62 -1.30 -18.84
N THR A 597 40.80 -1.34 -18.23
CA THR A 597 41.94 -2.17 -18.62
C THR A 597 42.59 -2.78 -17.37
N PRO A 598 43.35 -3.88 -17.47
CA PRO A 598 44.03 -4.47 -16.30
C PRO A 598 45.00 -3.50 -15.59
N GLN A 599 45.49 -2.47 -16.27
CA GLN A 599 46.38 -1.44 -15.70
C GLN A 599 45.66 -0.21 -15.18
N ASN A 600 44.40 0.01 -15.58
CA ASN A 600 43.59 1.16 -15.20
C ASN A 600 42.12 0.74 -15.11
N TYR A 601 41.69 0.39 -13.90
CA TYR A 601 40.35 -0.14 -13.64
C TYR A 601 39.67 0.49 -12.42
N GLN A 602 40.43 0.89 -11.39
CA GLN A 602 39.89 1.29 -10.07
C GLN A 602 38.86 2.43 -10.11
N PHE A 603 38.88 3.27 -11.17
CA PHE A 603 37.87 4.31 -11.34
C PHE A 603 36.44 3.76 -11.47
N ILE A 604 36.27 2.51 -11.94
CA ILE A 604 34.95 1.87 -12.08
C ILE A 604 34.31 1.60 -10.71
N GLU A 605 35.10 1.41 -9.65
CA GLU A 605 34.62 1.15 -8.29
C GLU A 605 33.85 2.33 -7.67
N LYS A 606 33.94 3.51 -8.29
CA LYS A 606 33.15 4.69 -7.91
C LYS A 606 31.74 4.68 -8.50
N LEU A 607 31.51 3.90 -9.55
CA LEU A 607 30.25 3.87 -10.31
C LEU A 607 29.48 2.56 -10.13
N ILE A 608 30.18 1.47 -9.84
CA ILE A 608 29.56 0.17 -9.58
C ILE A 608 30.16 -0.48 -8.33
N ASP A 609 29.37 -1.30 -7.65
CA ASP A 609 29.88 -2.28 -6.71
C ASP A 609 30.35 -3.53 -7.48
N VAL A 610 31.65 -3.60 -7.76
CA VAL A 610 32.26 -4.73 -8.49
C VAL A 610 31.94 -6.08 -7.83
N PRO A 611 32.06 -6.26 -6.50
CA PRO A 611 31.67 -7.51 -5.84
C PRO A 611 30.24 -7.96 -6.17
N SER A 612 29.25 -7.06 -6.12
CA SER A 612 27.85 -7.36 -6.43
C SER A 612 27.66 -7.93 -7.84
N PHE A 613 28.25 -7.29 -8.86
CA PHE A 613 28.22 -7.81 -10.23
C PHE A 613 28.89 -9.18 -10.36
N LEU A 614 30.07 -9.35 -9.74
CA LEU A 614 30.78 -10.63 -9.79
C LEU A 614 30.03 -11.77 -9.10
N LYS A 615 29.30 -11.48 -8.01
CA LYS A 615 28.43 -12.47 -7.34
C LYS A 615 27.31 -12.94 -8.26
N GLY A 616 26.58 -12.02 -8.89
CA GLY A 616 25.52 -12.36 -9.86
C GLY A 616 26.05 -13.18 -11.04
N PHE A 617 27.18 -12.76 -11.62
CA PHE A 617 27.83 -13.49 -12.70
C PHE A 617 28.36 -14.87 -12.27
N ALA A 618 28.85 -15.01 -11.03
CA ALA A 618 29.28 -16.27 -10.47
C ALA A 618 28.11 -17.24 -10.29
N VAL A 619 26.95 -16.78 -9.82
CA VAL A 619 25.72 -17.60 -9.73
C VAL A 619 25.27 -18.06 -11.12
N ASN A 620 25.18 -17.14 -12.08
CA ASN A 620 24.82 -17.49 -13.46
C ASN A 620 25.78 -18.52 -14.06
N ALA A 621 27.09 -18.35 -13.86
CA ALA A 621 28.07 -19.26 -14.41
C ALA A 621 28.13 -20.61 -13.66
N ALA A 622 28.03 -20.62 -12.34
CA ALA A 622 28.11 -21.84 -11.53
C ALA A 622 26.86 -22.73 -11.71
N LEU A 623 25.67 -22.13 -11.78
CA LEU A 623 24.39 -22.83 -11.93
C LEU A 623 23.86 -22.84 -13.37
N CYS A 624 24.66 -22.34 -14.32
CA CYS A 624 24.38 -22.34 -15.75
C CYS A 624 23.08 -21.61 -16.14
N ASN A 625 22.79 -20.46 -15.52
CA ASN A 625 21.72 -19.56 -15.97
C ASN A 625 22.23 -18.68 -17.12
N TYR A 626 21.87 -19.01 -18.35
CA TYR A 626 22.34 -18.33 -19.56
C TYR A 626 21.24 -17.63 -20.37
N ASP A 627 20.00 -17.66 -19.90
CA ASP A 627 18.97 -16.70 -20.33
C ASP A 627 19.13 -15.40 -19.53
N SER A 628 20.34 -14.86 -19.59
CA SER A 628 20.86 -13.81 -18.70
C SER A 628 22.02 -13.07 -19.37
N TYR A 629 22.57 -12.05 -18.70
CA TYR A 629 23.79 -11.36 -19.14
C TYR A 629 24.92 -12.31 -19.58
N ASN A 630 25.10 -13.45 -18.90
CA ASN A 630 26.18 -14.41 -19.16
C ASN A 630 26.00 -15.22 -20.46
N GLY A 631 24.80 -15.24 -21.04
CA GLY A 631 24.51 -16.01 -22.24
C GLY A 631 24.21 -15.16 -23.46
N GLN A 632 23.53 -15.74 -24.44
CA GLN A 632 23.25 -15.10 -25.74
C GLN A 632 22.33 -13.89 -25.65
N MET A 633 21.41 -13.91 -24.69
CA MET A 633 20.36 -12.92 -24.55
C MET A 633 20.59 -12.11 -23.26
N PRO A 634 21.17 -10.90 -23.35
CA PRO A 634 21.60 -10.14 -22.18
C PRO A 634 20.43 -9.36 -21.56
N HIS A 635 19.46 -10.07 -20.97
CA HIS A 635 18.31 -9.54 -20.22
C HIS A 635 18.11 -10.36 -18.94
N ASN A 636 16.92 -10.32 -18.33
CA ASN A 636 16.56 -11.07 -17.12
C ASN A 636 17.44 -10.75 -15.89
N TYR A 637 17.74 -9.48 -15.69
CA TYR A 637 18.35 -9.00 -14.44
C TYR A 637 17.89 -7.57 -14.17
N TYR A 638 18.19 -7.11 -12.97
CA TYR A 638 17.98 -5.73 -12.55
C TYR A 638 19.31 -5.15 -12.08
N VAL A 639 19.38 -3.83 -12.01
CA VAL A 639 20.45 -3.14 -11.29
C VAL A 639 19.84 -2.08 -10.38
N GLU A 640 20.40 -1.92 -9.18
CA GLU A 640 19.99 -0.91 -8.21
C GLU A 640 21.10 0.14 -8.13
N TYR A 641 20.79 1.41 -8.39
CA TYR A 641 21.64 2.53 -8.01
C TYR A 641 21.35 2.89 -6.55
N ASN A 642 22.38 3.03 -5.72
CA ASN A 642 22.25 3.43 -4.32
C ASN A 642 23.61 3.97 -3.83
N LYS A 643 23.65 5.07 -3.06
CA LYS A 643 24.90 5.65 -2.53
C LYS A 643 26.01 5.85 -3.57
N GLY A 644 25.64 6.31 -4.77
CA GLY A 644 26.59 6.63 -5.83
C GLY A 644 27.02 5.45 -6.72
N LYS A 645 26.51 4.23 -6.52
CA LYS A 645 26.94 3.03 -7.26
C LYS A 645 25.79 2.19 -7.76
N LEU A 646 25.97 1.53 -8.91
CA LEU A 646 25.12 0.40 -9.34
C LEU A 646 25.51 -0.91 -8.66
N TYR A 647 24.51 -1.71 -8.31
CA TYR A 647 24.59 -3.06 -7.78
C TYR A 647 23.81 -4.01 -8.70
N TYR A 648 24.26 -5.25 -8.85
CA TYR A 648 23.55 -6.27 -9.60
C TYR A 648 22.43 -6.90 -8.76
N VAL A 649 21.25 -7.07 -9.37
CA VAL A 649 20.08 -7.71 -8.74
C VAL A 649 19.63 -8.88 -9.61
N GLY A 650 19.68 -10.10 -9.05
CA GLY A 650 19.33 -11.33 -9.75
C GLY A 650 17.83 -11.50 -10.01
N TRP A 651 17.47 -12.04 -11.17
CA TRP A 651 16.09 -12.30 -11.57
C TRP A 651 16.00 -13.44 -12.60
N ASP A 652 14.83 -14.08 -12.68
CA ASP A 652 14.44 -15.11 -13.66
C ASP A 652 15.48 -16.23 -13.83
N TYR A 653 15.53 -17.15 -12.86
CA TYR A 653 16.48 -18.25 -12.81
C TYR A 653 15.89 -19.58 -13.31
N ASN A 654 14.70 -19.54 -13.88
CA ASN A 654 13.91 -20.70 -14.32
C ASN A 654 14.64 -21.57 -15.36
N LEU A 655 15.49 -21.00 -16.22
CA LEU A 655 16.25 -21.72 -17.26
C LEU A 655 17.67 -22.14 -16.83
N SER A 656 17.94 -22.20 -15.53
CA SER A 656 19.20 -22.70 -14.97
C SER A 656 19.29 -24.23 -14.92
N LEU A 657 20.43 -24.78 -14.49
CA LEU A 657 20.64 -26.21 -14.18
C LEU A 657 20.17 -27.16 -15.29
N GLY A 658 20.60 -26.85 -16.52
CA GLY A 658 20.33 -27.66 -17.72
C GLY A 658 18.90 -27.57 -18.24
N ASN A 659 18.12 -26.58 -17.80
CA ASN A 659 16.79 -26.28 -18.35
C ASN A 659 16.81 -25.28 -19.50
N PHE A 660 17.97 -24.70 -19.80
CA PHE A 660 18.15 -23.93 -21.03
C PHE A 660 17.95 -24.84 -22.26
N MET A 661 17.67 -24.26 -23.44
CA MET A 661 17.40 -25.00 -24.70
C MET A 661 18.64 -25.69 -25.30
N ASP A 662 19.46 -26.31 -24.46
CA ASP A 662 20.71 -26.95 -24.78
C ASP A 662 20.80 -28.40 -24.26
N TYR A 663 19.71 -28.91 -23.68
CA TYR A 663 19.59 -30.28 -23.16
C TYR A 663 20.71 -30.66 -22.18
N GLY A 664 21.10 -29.72 -21.32
CA GLY A 664 22.13 -29.90 -20.30
C GLY A 664 23.57 -29.68 -20.81
N ALA A 665 23.76 -29.27 -22.06
CA ALA A 665 25.11 -29.05 -22.62
C ALA A 665 25.89 -27.94 -21.91
N SER A 666 25.19 -26.94 -21.35
CA SER A 666 25.77 -25.87 -20.53
C SER A 666 26.51 -26.35 -19.29
N VAL A 667 26.38 -27.62 -18.87
CA VAL A 667 27.19 -28.17 -17.78
C VAL A 667 28.70 -28.00 -18.02
N ASN A 668 29.11 -28.02 -19.29
CA ASN A 668 30.50 -27.87 -19.74
C ASN A 668 30.87 -26.42 -20.12
N SER A 669 30.03 -25.43 -19.81
CA SER A 669 30.34 -24.04 -20.08
C SER A 669 31.63 -23.60 -19.37
N ASP A 670 32.37 -22.70 -20.01
CA ASP A 670 33.67 -22.28 -19.50
C ASP A 670 33.53 -21.33 -18.31
N ILE A 671 33.97 -21.79 -17.14
CA ILE A 671 33.93 -21.00 -15.90
C ILE A 671 34.94 -19.85 -15.91
N ASN A 672 36.00 -19.93 -16.72
CA ASN A 672 37.02 -18.87 -16.79
C ASN A 672 36.49 -17.61 -17.48
N THR A 673 35.73 -17.77 -18.56
CA THR A 673 35.03 -16.65 -19.19
C THR A 673 33.70 -16.33 -18.49
N GLY A 674 33.07 -17.34 -17.87
CA GLY A 674 31.73 -17.22 -17.28
C GLY A 674 30.62 -17.08 -18.32
N LEU A 675 30.96 -17.20 -19.61
CA LEU A 675 30.05 -17.01 -20.74
C LEU A 675 29.62 -18.35 -21.34
N TYR A 676 28.43 -18.37 -21.93
CA TYR A 676 27.98 -19.51 -22.73
C TYR A 676 27.29 -19.06 -24.01
N GLN A 677 27.84 -19.48 -25.14
CA GLN A 677 27.38 -19.14 -26.50
C GLN A 677 27.23 -17.62 -26.78
N ALA A 678 27.84 -16.76 -25.96
CA ALA A 678 27.76 -15.30 -26.08
C ALA A 678 29.00 -14.70 -26.78
N ASP A 679 28.83 -13.56 -27.44
CA ASP A 679 29.96 -12.77 -27.94
C ASP A 679 30.62 -11.99 -26.79
N ALA A 680 31.84 -12.38 -26.44
CA ALA A 680 32.64 -11.75 -25.40
C ALA A 680 32.88 -10.24 -25.63
N ASN A 681 32.94 -9.79 -26.89
CA ASN A 681 33.14 -8.37 -27.22
C ASN A 681 31.89 -7.52 -26.87
N ARG A 682 30.73 -8.17 -26.77
CA ARG A 682 29.45 -7.59 -26.38
C ARG A 682 29.15 -7.81 -24.90
N ARG A 683 30.14 -8.17 -24.07
CA ARG A 683 29.95 -8.40 -22.63
C ARG A 683 30.97 -7.63 -21.78
N PRO A 684 31.15 -6.30 -22.00
CA PRO A 684 32.23 -5.56 -21.36
C PRO A 684 32.16 -5.60 -19.83
N MET A 685 30.97 -5.64 -19.21
CA MET A 685 30.86 -5.74 -17.76
C MET A 685 31.52 -7.00 -17.22
N LEU A 686 31.28 -8.16 -17.83
CA LEU A 686 31.94 -9.39 -17.39
C LEU A 686 33.39 -9.47 -17.87
N THR A 687 33.64 -9.23 -19.16
CA THR A 687 34.95 -9.50 -19.76
C THR A 687 36.03 -8.52 -19.33
N LYS A 688 35.69 -7.24 -19.13
CA LYS A 688 36.65 -6.24 -18.62
C LYS A 688 36.95 -6.43 -17.15
N LEU A 689 35.93 -6.75 -16.33
CA LEU A 689 36.15 -7.02 -14.91
C LEU A 689 37.00 -8.29 -14.72
N LEU A 690 36.70 -9.39 -15.42
CA LEU A 690 37.48 -10.63 -15.31
C LEU A 690 38.89 -10.56 -15.92
N ALA A 691 39.20 -9.52 -16.70
CA ALA A 691 40.56 -9.26 -17.17
C ALA A 691 41.47 -8.68 -16.06
N VAL A 692 40.89 -8.13 -14.99
CA VAL A 692 41.61 -7.66 -13.80
C VAL A 692 41.89 -8.85 -12.87
N PRO A 693 43.16 -9.18 -12.57
CA PRO A 693 43.50 -10.37 -11.78
C PRO A 693 42.83 -10.45 -10.41
N GLU A 694 42.70 -9.33 -9.71
CA GLU A 694 42.10 -9.23 -8.38
C GLU A 694 40.60 -9.55 -8.42
N TYR A 695 39.88 -8.99 -9.39
CA TYR A 695 38.46 -9.26 -9.61
C TYR A 695 38.23 -10.70 -10.08
N LYS A 696 39.13 -11.24 -10.90
CA LYS A 696 39.08 -12.64 -11.32
C LYS A 696 39.23 -13.60 -10.13
N ALA A 697 40.11 -13.26 -9.18
CA ALA A 697 40.25 -14.03 -7.94
C ALA A 697 38.96 -14.00 -7.11
N LEU A 698 38.35 -12.82 -6.90
CA LEU A 698 37.07 -12.69 -6.20
C LEU A 698 35.96 -13.52 -6.86
N TYR A 699 35.80 -13.40 -8.18
CA TYR A 699 34.83 -14.20 -8.93
C TYR A 699 35.06 -15.71 -8.73
N ASN A 700 36.30 -16.17 -8.82
CA ASN A 700 36.63 -17.59 -8.62
C ASN A 700 36.33 -18.04 -7.18
N ASP A 701 36.51 -17.18 -6.19
CA ASP A 701 36.18 -17.48 -4.79
C ASP A 701 34.67 -17.59 -4.58
N TYR A 702 33.86 -16.71 -5.18
CA TYR A 702 32.40 -16.82 -5.16
C TYR A 702 31.91 -18.11 -5.84
N VAL A 703 32.47 -18.46 -6.99
CA VAL A 703 32.17 -19.75 -7.65
C VAL A 703 32.51 -20.93 -6.74
N LYS A 704 33.66 -20.91 -6.07
CA LYS A 704 34.06 -21.95 -5.10
C LYS A 704 33.17 -21.97 -3.86
N GLN A 705 32.62 -20.84 -3.44
CA GLN A 705 31.66 -20.77 -2.34
C GLN A 705 30.35 -21.46 -2.72
N ILE A 706 29.80 -21.19 -3.91
CA ILE A 706 28.59 -21.87 -4.41
C ILE A 706 28.79 -23.39 -4.45
N VAL A 707 29.94 -23.88 -4.93
CA VAL A 707 30.27 -25.32 -4.93
C VAL A 707 30.32 -25.89 -3.50
N ARG A 708 30.80 -25.13 -2.52
CA ARG A 708 30.80 -25.55 -1.11
C ARG A 708 29.40 -25.58 -0.51
N PHE A 709 28.59 -24.57 -0.81
CA PHE A 709 27.20 -24.47 -0.39
C PHE A 709 26.41 -25.70 -0.89
N TYR A 710 26.62 -26.08 -2.14
CA TYR A 710 26.06 -27.29 -2.75
C TYR A 710 27.04 -28.47 -2.85
N SER A 711 27.82 -28.70 -1.80
CA SER A 711 28.82 -29.77 -1.76
C SER A 711 28.20 -31.18 -1.75
N ASP A 712 26.95 -31.30 -1.31
CA ASP A 712 26.12 -32.51 -1.41
C ASP A 712 24.81 -32.20 -2.15
N PRO A 713 24.82 -32.23 -3.50
CA PRO A 713 23.64 -31.92 -4.30
C PRO A 713 22.46 -32.84 -4.01
N GLU A 714 22.71 -34.13 -3.75
CA GLU A 714 21.66 -35.11 -3.47
C GLU A 714 20.95 -34.80 -2.16
N LYS A 715 21.70 -34.50 -1.09
CA LYS A 715 21.11 -34.08 0.19
C LYS A 715 20.33 -32.77 0.05
N THR A 716 20.88 -31.80 -0.67
CA THR A 716 20.23 -30.49 -0.89
C THR A 716 18.89 -30.66 -1.58
N VAL A 717 18.87 -31.35 -2.72
CA VAL A 717 17.67 -31.59 -3.51
C VAL A 717 16.66 -32.43 -2.73
N ASN A 718 17.10 -33.45 -1.98
CA ASN A 718 16.21 -34.25 -1.15
C ASN A 718 15.54 -33.45 -0.02
N GLY A 719 16.19 -32.39 0.49
CA GLY A 719 15.59 -31.47 1.45
C GLY A 719 14.34 -30.80 0.88
N PHE A 720 14.46 -30.13 -0.27
CA PHE A 720 13.33 -29.52 -0.97
C PHE A 720 12.31 -30.55 -1.45
N ALA A 721 12.76 -31.68 -1.99
CA ALA A 721 11.85 -32.74 -2.43
C ALA A 721 10.96 -33.25 -1.29
N SER A 722 11.50 -33.37 -0.09
CA SER A 722 10.73 -33.80 1.09
C SER A 722 9.62 -32.81 1.44
N LEU A 723 9.87 -31.51 1.24
CA LEU A 723 8.88 -30.45 1.45
C LEU A 723 7.79 -30.45 0.36
N ILE A 724 8.17 -30.50 -0.93
CA ILE A 724 7.23 -30.19 -2.02
C ILE A 724 6.59 -31.41 -2.69
N ARG A 725 7.12 -32.63 -2.48
CA ARG A 725 6.68 -33.83 -3.22
C ARG A 725 5.19 -34.11 -3.11
N SER A 726 4.58 -33.98 -1.92
CA SER A 726 3.14 -34.18 -1.76
C SER A 726 2.31 -33.13 -2.50
N HIS A 727 2.81 -31.90 -2.58
CA HIS A 727 2.14 -30.80 -3.29
C HIS A 727 2.21 -31.00 -4.80
N VAL A 728 3.38 -31.40 -5.33
CA VAL A 728 3.55 -31.77 -6.74
C VAL A 728 2.63 -32.93 -7.12
N GLN A 729 2.49 -33.95 -6.26
CA GLN A 729 1.60 -35.08 -6.49
C GLN A 729 0.12 -34.71 -6.43
N ALA A 730 -0.24 -33.73 -5.61
CA ALA A 730 -1.62 -33.26 -5.45
C ALA A 730 -2.05 -32.23 -6.51
N ASP A 731 -1.11 -31.61 -7.23
CA ASP A 731 -1.36 -30.54 -8.19
C ASP A 731 -2.26 -31.00 -9.36
N PRO A 732 -3.53 -30.55 -9.43
CA PRO A 732 -4.45 -30.99 -10.48
C PRO A 732 -4.11 -30.41 -11.86
N ARG A 733 -3.21 -29.41 -11.91
CA ARG A 733 -2.79 -28.70 -13.12
C ARG A 733 -1.30 -28.82 -13.40
N GLY A 734 -0.61 -29.76 -12.73
CA GLY A 734 0.81 -30.02 -12.94
C GLY A 734 1.14 -30.17 -14.43
N LEU A 735 2.17 -29.45 -14.88
CA LEU A 735 2.64 -29.53 -16.27
C LEU A 735 3.47 -30.80 -16.53
N PHE A 736 3.90 -31.45 -15.45
CA PHE A 736 4.69 -32.67 -15.45
C PHE A 736 4.10 -33.70 -14.49
N THR A 737 4.36 -34.97 -14.77
CA THR A 737 3.95 -36.10 -13.92
C THR A 737 4.85 -36.23 -12.69
N ALA A 738 4.35 -36.85 -11.63
CA ALA A 738 5.16 -37.19 -10.46
C ALA A 738 6.40 -38.04 -10.81
N ASP A 739 6.29 -38.94 -11.79
CA ASP A 739 7.43 -39.72 -12.28
C ASP A 739 8.50 -38.85 -12.94
N GLN A 740 8.09 -37.80 -13.68
CA GLN A 740 9.04 -36.84 -14.26
C GLN A 740 9.72 -36.01 -13.18
N PHE A 741 8.98 -35.61 -12.13
CA PHE A 741 9.55 -34.96 -10.96
C PHE A 741 10.61 -35.83 -10.30
N GLU A 742 10.30 -37.08 -9.93
CA GLU A 742 11.25 -37.99 -9.28
C GLU A 742 12.49 -38.25 -10.15
N LYS A 743 12.32 -38.39 -11.47
CA LYS A 743 13.45 -38.53 -12.40
C LYS A 743 14.34 -37.30 -12.44
N ASN A 744 13.77 -36.10 -12.31
CA ASN A 744 14.53 -34.84 -12.36
C ASN A 744 15.27 -34.53 -11.06
N ILE A 745 14.95 -35.21 -9.96
CA ILE A 745 15.62 -35.03 -8.66
C ILE A 745 16.47 -36.23 -8.24
N ALA A 746 16.42 -37.33 -8.99
CA ALA A 746 17.16 -38.55 -8.67
C ALA A 746 18.58 -38.53 -9.26
N LYS A 747 19.52 -39.13 -8.55
CA LYS A 747 20.85 -39.43 -9.07
C LYS A 747 20.82 -40.66 -9.98
N SER A 748 21.36 -40.55 -11.18
CA SER A 748 21.45 -41.66 -12.13
C SER A 748 22.71 -42.49 -11.91
N PRO A 749 22.64 -43.84 -12.00
CA PRO A 749 23.83 -44.70 -12.04
C PRO A 749 24.77 -44.39 -13.21
N ASN A 750 24.24 -43.82 -14.30
CA ASN A 750 25.00 -43.46 -15.50
C ASN A 750 25.52 -42.01 -15.46
N GLY A 751 25.25 -41.27 -14.39
CA GLY A 751 25.52 -39.83 -14.28
C GLY A 751 24.67 -38.99 -15.24
N LEU A 752 25.05 -37.72 -15.39
CA LEU A 752 24.35 -36.76 -16.27
C LEU A 752 24.31 -37.26 -17.72
N GLN A 753 23.10 -37.41 -18.25
CA GLN A 753 22.88 -37.74 -19.65
C GLN A 753 22.65 -36.45 -20.45
N ILE A 754 23.52 -36.18 -21.42
CA ILE A 754 23.37 -35.05 -22.35
C ILE A 754 22.97 -35.64 -23.70
N SER A 755 21.79 -35.30 -24.23
CA SER A 755 21.45 -35.67 -25.60
C SER A 755 22.25 -34.80 -26.56
N GLY A 756 23.17 -35.42 -27.31
CA GLY A 756 24.10 -34.71 -28.19
C GLY A 756 23.40 -33.77 -29.19
N SER A 757 23.83 -32.50 -29.18
CA SER A 757 23.76 -31.50 -30.25
C SER A 757 22.70 -31.72 -31.35
N GLN A 758 21.42 -31.56 -31.05
CA GLN A 758 20.54 -30.97 -32.05
C GLN A 758 20.62 -29.45 -31.87
N GLN A 759 21.66 -28.85 -32.46
CA GLN A 759 21.53 -27.46 -32.91
C GLN A 759 20.29 -27.45 -33.80
N ASN A 760 19.18 -26.87 -33.32
CA ASN A 760 18.10 -26.55 -34.22
C ASN A 760 18.70 -25.61 -35.29
N PRO A 761 18.80 -26.00 -36.57
CA PRO A 761 19.52 -25.23 -37.59
C PRO A 761 18.91 -23.84 -37.86
N TRP A 762 17.75 -23.56 -37.26
CA TRP A 762 16.95 -22.36 -37.47
C TRP A 762 16.96 -21.39 -36.28
N GLY A 763 17.71 -21.69 -35.21
CA GLY A 763 17.72 -20.87 -33.99
C GLY A 763 16.32 -20.63 -33.41
N TRP A 764 16.18 -19.54 -32.64
CA TRP A 764 14.92 -19.09 -32.05
C TRP A 764 13.82 -18.82 -33.10
N MET A 765 14.21 -18.39 -34.31
CA MET A 765 13.29 -18.01 -35.40
C MET A 765 12.57 -19.20 -36.05
N GLY A 766 13.20 -20.38 -36.11
CA GLY A 766 12.52 -21.60 -36.58
C GLY A 766 11.43 -22.12 -35.65
N MET A 767 11.36 -21.58 -34.42
CA MET A 767 10.47 -22.02 -33.36
C MET A 767 9.22 -21.15 -33.21
N MET A 768 9.09 -20.06 -33.98
CA MET A 768 7.86 -19.25 -34.05
C MET A 768 6.77 -19.87 -34.94
N TRP A 769 7.05 -21.03 -35.57
CA TRP A 769 6.05 -21.77 -36.35
C TRP A 769 5.57 -23.01 -35.58
N PRO A 770 4.30 -23.03 -35.13
CA PRO A 770 3.78 -24.15 -34.38
C PRO A 770 3.60 -25.35 -35.30
N GLY A 771 4.19 -26.48 -34.92
CA GLY A 771 3.67 -27.78 -35.33
C GLY A 771 2.23 -27.90 -34.82
N GLN A 772 1.31 -28.33 -35.68
CA GLN A 772 -0.09 -28.59 -35.32
C GLN A 772 -0.17 -29.73 -34.29
N GLY A 773 -0.10 -29.43 -33.01
CA GLY A 773 -0.30 -30.41 -31.94
C GLY A 773 -0.21 -29.74 -30.58
N GLY A 774 -1.33 -29.63 -29.87
CA GLY A 774 -1.46 -28.94 -28.57
C GLY A 774 -0.74 -29.61 -27.40
N GLY A 775 0.53 -29.99 -27.56
CA GLY A 775 1.43 -30.42 -26.49
C GLY A 775 2.21 -29.24 -25.90
N LEU A 776 2.82 -29.45 -24.73
CA LEU A 776 3.72 -28.47 -24.11
C LEU A 776 5.01 -28.36 -24.93
N PHE A 777 5.45 -27.13 -25.18
CA PHE A 777 6.82 -26.87 -25.66
C PHE A 777 7.83 -27.32 -24.60
N SER A 778 8.85 -28.07 -25.02
CA SER A 778 9.93 -28.55 -24.17
C SER A 778 11.19 -27.72 -24.39
N TYR A 779 11.82 -27.32 -23.28
CA TYR A 779 13.13 -26.69 -23.25
C TYR A 779 14.28 -27.71 -23.11
N GLY A 780 13.96 -29.01 -23.00
CA GLY A 780 14.93 -30.10 -22.85
C GLY A 780 15.26 -30.45 -21.40
N GLY A 781 14.90 -29.58 -20.43
CA GLY A 781 15.14 -29.80 -19.01
C GLY A 781 14.43 -31.02 -18.43
N GLU A 782 13.36 -31.53 -19.07
CA GLU A 782 12.63 -32.71 -18.61
C GLU A 782 13.45 -34.00 -18.60
N ASN A 783 14.59 -34.02 -19.31
CA ASN A 783 15.51 -35.14 -19.36
C ASN A 783 16.79 -34.91 -18.54
N VAL A 784 16.85 -33.82 -17.76
CA VAL A 784 18.04 -33.42 -17.01
C VAL A 784 17.77 -33.46 -15.51
N SER A 785 18.34 -34.47 -14.84
CA SER A 785 18.37 -34.49 -13.37
C SER A 785 19.23 -33.35 -12.84
N ILE A 786 18.65 -32.52 -11.97
CA ILE A 786 19.37 -31.41 -11.34
C ILE A 786 20.48 -31.92 -10.40
N VAL A 787 20.31 -33.11 -9.79
CA VAL A 787 21.34 -33.73 -8.94
C VAL A 787 22.55 -34.12 -9.79
N ASP A 788 22.32 -34.87 -10.87
CA ASP A 788 23.41 -35.28 -11.76
C ASP A 788 24.08 -34.08 -12.43
N PHE A 789 23.29 -33.06 -12.80
CA PHE A 789 23.81 -31.82 -13.37
C PHE A 789 24.74 -31.10 -12.40
N MET A 790 24.32 -30.89 -11.15
CA MET A 790 25.12 -30.22 -10.13
C MET A 790 26.38 -31.00 -9.78
N ILE A 791 26.30 -32.34 -9.65
CA ILE A 791 27.49 -33.18 -9.44
C ILE A 791 28.48 -32.97 -10.58
N LYS A 792 28.02 -33.07 -11.84
CA LYS A 792 28.90 -32.91 -12.99
C LYS A 792 29.46 -31.50 -13.10
N ARG A 793 28.65 -30.48 -12.80
CA ARG A 793 29.05 -29.09 -12.84
C ARG A 793 30.12 -28.79 -11.78
N ASN A 794 29.97 -29.31 -10.57
CA ASN A 794 30.97 -29.21 -9.52
C ASN A 794 32.31 -29.83 -9.95
N GLU A 795 32.30 -30.99 -10.61
CA GLU A 795 33.52 -31.58 -11.18
C GLU A 795 34.20 -30.66 -12.20
N VAL A 796 33.42 -30.10 -13.14
CA VAL A 796 33.93 -29.18 -14.15
C VAL A 796 34.58 -27.97 -13.49
N ILE A 797 33.87 -27.29 -12.58
CA ILE A 797 34.37 -26.12 -11.86
C ILE A 797 35.65 -26.43 -11.08
N LEU A 798 35.67 -27.52 -10.31
CA LEU A 798 36.83 -27.92 -9.51
C LEU A 798 38.01 -28.35 -10.39
N SER A 799 37.77 -28.85 -11.60
CA SER A 799 38.85 -29.16 -12.54
C SER A 799 39.46 -27.91 -13.17
N THR A 800 38.66 -26.87 -13.41
CA THR A 800 39.09 -25.64 -14.07
C THR A 800 39.76 -24.65 -13.11
N LEU A 801 39.35 -24.61 -11.84
CA LEU A 801 39.85 -23.66 -10.83
C LEU A 801 40.94 -24.22 -9.89
N LYS A 802 41.50 -25.40 -10.23
CA LYS A 802 42.73 -25.95 -9.64
C LYS A 802 43.94 -25.18 -10.14
#